data_AF-A0A6I1A2Z1-F1
#
_entry.id   AF-A0A6I1A2Z1-F1
#
_cell.length_a   1.000
_cell.length_b   1.000
_cell.length_c   1.000
_cell.angle_alpha   90.00
_cell.angle_beta   90.00
_cell.angle_gamma   90.00
#
_symmetry.space_group_name_H-M   'P 1'
#
loop_
_entity.id
_entity.type
_entity.pdbx_description
1 polymer ?
#
loop_
_entity_poly.entity_id
_entity_poly.type
_entity_poly.pdbx_seq_one_letter_code
_entity_poly.pdbx_strand_id
1 'polypeptide(L)'
;MKVHKKNPSWMAGGMATMLLCTLLFSCNNEDFLESGNPEKACDNICFGISSDKNVQTRGYAGSDDEGYTADRFVLRSDDSADTLCVRAIVSDGINVSGFEGEQALTRATPVGKDNFYDKFHVLAYWSKNGAPVDQFYMNTNASNVAASVGTGAIWSTEQIYYWPGADHSFQFYAWAPTDAGGLTTPSSPSSKELKYTVPADAADQKDIVVATTNEIPGNNNAAVPLTFKHICTAVRFAVGSQMQPGSIKSVVLKGVKNAGTYDMATGNWSLGDATVDFSQTLNKETTGTEANGDAITSPEGTFMMLPQTLPAGATVEVVFVNANNEERTLTASIGNTEWKMGTTVTYKLSYEMSIDVPTDAQDAHYITFPITVNVKDYDGAWTLTSNLTNDVFFTQTKTDLQEQGYWIDDDKGTNTISGTGSGRFTYHVYVTENIGDAARDLQFQITPDDVNGATPTTATISQLCPSWNGNIGCERIEDGAYPWGFLWDSNMTIKYTVPSVTSDFIGHYISSLLIDLSNVGQYNYVTIDRPFLSIRSITIDFSKLTANGVAENLDNGLQNTNDIYNYNGANEASDLIAQLERYGCTPDKELPTNPSDFAAKSCVLKNKFTKKTESQKGVSVDIPVLINLEWYLPAKTEAPNMEDETYPLNGIYWTSTALQGSSKQSYIYSNGNSESTDKRDVIHNVRAVRQKP
;
A
#
# COMPACT_ATOMS: atom_id res chain seq x y z
N MET A 1 11.54 95.58 -28.93
CA MET A 1 11.01 96.76 -28.21
C MET A 1 11.17 96.47 -26.73
N LYS A 2 11.93 97.16 -25.89
CA LYS A 2 12.88 98.28 -25.96
C LYS A 2 13.85 97.94 -24.78
N VAL A 3 15.17 97.84 -25.01
CA VAL A 3 16.19 98.85 -24.58
C VAL A 3 16.58 98.66 -23.09
N HIS A 4 17.82 98.49 -22.62
CA HIS A 4 19.18 98.79 -23.10
C HIS A 4 20.24 98.04 -22.24
N LYS A 5 21.34 97.51 -22.81
CA LYS A 5 22.75 98.03 -22.77
C LYS A 5 23.34 98.15 -21.34
N LYS A 6 24.51 97.61 -20.96
CA LYS A 6 25.87 97.66 -21.55
C LYS A 6 26.86 96.78 -20.73
N ASN A 7 27.83 96.12 -21.38
CA ASN A 7 29.16 95.69 -20.84
C ASN A 7 30.08 96.92 -20.56
N PRO A 8 31.38 96.84 -20.12
CA PRO A 8 32.29 95.73 -19.72
C PRO A 8 33.22 96.04 -18.47
N SER A 9 34.26 95.20 -18.27
CA SER A 9 35.59 95.39 -17.60
C SER A 9 35.78 94.59 -16.29
N TRP A 10 36.73 93.63 -16.16
CA TRP A 10 38.21 93.59 -16.24
C TRP A 10 38.96 94.10 -14.97
N MET A 11 39.80 93.19 -14.46
CA MET A 11 40.97 93.33 -13.58
C MET A 11 40.82 93.35 -12.03
N ALA A 12 41.25 92.21 -11.48
CA ALA A 12 42.43 92.05 -10.59
C ALA A 12 42.38 92.57 -9.14
N GLY A 13 42.55 91.60 -8.23
CA GLY A 13 43.57 91.66 -7.18
C GLY A 13 43.09 92.07 -5.78
N GLY A 14 43.43 91.26 -4.79
CA GLY A 14 43.48 91.70 -3.39
C GLY A 14 42.95 90.68 -2.40
N MET A 15 43.86 90.08 -1.65
CA MET A 15 43.63 89.02 -0.68
C MET A 15 42.89 89.47 0.60
N ALA A 16 42.28 88.44 1.22
CA ALA A 16 42.11 88.22 2.66
C ALA A 16 41.09 89.07 3.42
N THR A 17 39.99 88.44 3.88
CA THR A 17 39.72 88.26 5.32
C THR A 17 38.57 87.29 5.62
N MET A 18 38.86 86.37 6.56
CA MET A 18 38.02 85.75 7.60
C MET A 18 36.47 85.60 7.47
N LEU A 19 36.09 84.34 7.66
CA LEU A 19 35.05 83.78 8.55
C LEU A 19 33.54 84.05 8.32
N LEU A 20 32.84 82.90 8.21
CA LEU A 20 31.50 82.57 8.72
C LEU A 20 30.25 83.20 8.04
N CYS A 21 29.50 82.39 7.28
CA CYS A 21 28.20 81.86 7.70
C CYS A 21 27.47 81.11 6.55
N THR A 22 27.17 79.83 6.81
CA THR A 22 25.97 79.06 6.44
C THR A 22 25.41 79.04 5.00
N LEU A 23 25.46 77.81 4.45
CA LEU A 23 24.39 77.07 3.73
C LEU A 23 23.89 77.60 2.38
N LEU A 24 24.16 76.86 1.29
CA LEU A 24 23.22 75.92 0.64
C LEU A 24 23.75 75.51 -0.76
N PHE A 25 23.84 74.19 -0.96
CA PHE A 25 23.79 73.37 -2.18
C PHE A 25 24.43 73.84 -3.50
N SER A 26 25.31 73.01 -4.07
CA SER A 26 24.99 72.23 -5.28
C SER A 26 26.24 71.56 -5.90
N CYS A 27 26.14 70.23 -6.03
CA CYS A 27 26.69 69.39 -7.12
C CYS A 27 28.22 69.20 -7.20
N ASN A 28 28.78 68.01 -7.39
CA ASN A 28 28.27 66.67 -7.66
C ASN A 28 29.39 65.71 -7.25
N ASN A 29 29.04 64.56 -6.67
CA ASN A 29 29.55 63.29 -7.16
C ASN A 29 28.48 62.24 -6.82
N GLU A 30 27.54 62.19 -7.76
CA GLU A 30 26.84 60.96 -8.15
C GLU A 30 27.92 59.93 -8.51
N ASP A 31 28.35 59.10 -7.56
CA ASP A 31 28.85 57.77 -7.89
C ASP A 31 27.69 56.82 -7.64
N PHE A 32 26.89 56.63 -8.69
CA PHE A 32 26.06 55.46 -8.86
C PHE A 32 26.94 54.23 -8.60
N LEU A 33 26.54 53.42 -7.63
CA LEU A 33 27.14 52.12 -7.38
C LEU A 33 27.08 51.31 -8.67
N GLU A 34 28.24 51.09 -9.28
CA GLU A 34 28.43 50.14 -10.36
C GLU A 34 28.02 48.76 -9.82
N SER A 35 26.90 48.25 -10.32
CA SER A 35 26.34 46.96 -9.94
C SER A 35 27.33 45.85 -10.30
N GLY A 36 27.86 45.14 -9.30
CA GLY A 36 28.51 43.84 -9.52
C GLY A 36 29.92 43.64 -8.98
N ASN A 37 30.49 44.53 -8.15
CA ASN A 37 31.79 44.27 -7.53
C ASN A 37 31.71 44.20 -5.98
N PRO A 38 31.80 43.02 -5.35
CA PRO A 38 31.71 42.85 -3.89
C PRO A 38 32.89 43.42 -3.08
N GLU A 39 33.96 43.89 -3.74
CA GLU A 39 35.23 44.24 -3.10
C GLU A 39 35.43 45.72 -2.74
N LYS A 40 34.40 46.57 -2.86
CA LYS A 40 34.47 47.91 -2.23
C LYS A 40 33.98 47.82 -0.79
N ALA A 41 34.91 47.99 0.14
CA ALA A 41 34.65 48.08 1.58
C ALA A 41 33.37 48.88 1.85
N CYS A 42 32.33 48.22 2.38
CA CYS A 42 31.13 48.93 2.80
C CYS A 42 31.49 49.65 4.10
N ASP A 43 31.79 50.95 3.99
CA ASP A 43 32.06 51.79 5.16
C ASP A 43 30.87 51.77 6.14
N ASN A 44 29.67 51.49 5.65
CA ASN A 44 28.44 51.27 6.41
C ASN A 44 28.01 49.79 6.46
N ILE A 45 27.29 49.41 7.51
CA ILE A 45 26.69 48.09 7.68
C ILE A 45 25.56 47.91 6.66
N CYS A 46 25.65 46.84 5.87
CA CYS A 46 24.63 46.37 4.93
C CYS A 46 24.57 44.83 4.98
N PHE A 47 23.56 44.23 4.37
CA PHE A 47 23.30 42.78 4.48
C PHE A 47 23.21 42.11 3.12
N GLY A 48 23.85 40.96 2.99
CA GLY A 48 23.61 40.02 1.90
C GLY A 48 22.76 38.87 2.43
N ILE A 49 21.67 38.52 1.72
CA ILE A 49 20.78 37.42 2.16
C ILE A 49 21.00 36.16 1.31
N SER A 50 20.85 35.01 1.95
CA SER A 50 20.79 33.69 1.32
C SER A 50 19.76 32.84 2.04
N SER A 51 19.20 31.85 1.33
CA SER A 51 18.48 30.75 1.97
C SER A 51 19.44 29.60 2.23
N ASP A 52 19.13 28.73 3.19
CA ASP A 52 19.97 27.61 3.64
C ASP A 52 20.16 26.47 2.59
N LYS A 53 19.90 26.71 1.30
CA LYS A 53 19.90 25.70 0.21
C LYS A 53 21.30 25.28 -0.27
N ASN A 54 22.28 25.14 0.63
CA ASN A 54 23.55 24.48 0.27
C ASN A 54 23.50 22.94 0.37
N VAL A 55 22.29 22.35 0.41
CA VAL A 55 22.08 20.95 0.03
C VAL A 55 21.67 20.91 -1.45
N GLN A 56 22.66 20.83 -2.34
CA GLN A 56 22.43 20.46 -3.74
C GLN A 56 21.91 19.02 -3.81
N THR A 57 20.66 18.82 -4.24
CA THR A 57 20.28 17.58 -4.93
C THR A 57 20.33 17.83 -6.45
N ARG A 58 21.00 16.92 -7.15
CA ARG A 58 21.21 16.95 -8.59
C ARG A 58 19.88 16.80 -9.33
N GLY A 59 19.67 17.63 -10.35
CA GLY A 59 18.93 17.28 -11.57
C GLY A 59 17.46 16.90 -11.41
N TYR A 60 16.61 17.93 -11.47
CA TYR A 60 15.16 17.84 -11.65
C TYR A 60 14.79 17.04 -12.92
N ALA A 61 14.23 15.85 -12.71
CA ALA A 61 13.40 15.10 -13.65
C ALA A 61 12.27 14.45 -12.83
N GLY A 62 11.03 14.67 -13.22
CA GLY A 62 9.84 14.50 -12.38
C GLY A 62 9.73 13.16 -11.63
N SER A 63 9.65 13.26 -10.30
CA SER A 63 8.92 12.34 -9.44
C SER A 63 8.61 13.05 -8.12
N ASP A 64 7.33 13.19 -7.77
CA ASP A 64 6.84 13.77 -6.50
C ASP A 64 7.08 12.87 -5.26
N ASP A 65 8.10 12.01 -5.32
CA ASP A 65 8.44 10.97 -4.35
C ASP A 65 9.75 11.25 -3.57
N GLU A 66 10.34 12.45 -3.65
CA GLU A 66 11.59 12.77 -2.93
C GLU A 66 11.44 13.00 -1.41
N GLY A 67 10.25 12.78 -0.83
CA GLY A 67 10.02 12.76 0.62
C GLY A 67 9.99 11.33 1.17
N TYR A 68 10.43 11.13 2.41
CA TYR A 68 10.31 9.81 3.04
C TYR A 68 8.93 9.63 3.68
N THR A 69 8.40 8.40 3.65
CA THR A 69 7.15 8.08 4.36
C THR A 69 7.46 8.06 5.86
N ALA A 70 6.88 9.01 6.60
CA ALA A 70 7.03 9.07 8.04
C ALA A 70 6.09 8.10 8.74
N ASP A 71 4.82 8.03 8.29
CA ASP A 71 3.81 7.18 8.90
C ASP A 71 2.60 6.89 7.99
N ARG A 72 1.81 5.87 8.37
CA ARG A 72 0.53 5.50 7.75
C ARG A 72 -0.58 5.48 8.81
N PHE A 73 -1.69 6.14 8.52
CA PHE A 73 -2.84 6.23 9.40
C PHE A 73 -4.14 5.88 8.66
N VAL A 74 -5.17 5.53 9.42
CA VAL A 74 -6.51 5.23 8.90
C VAL A 74 -7.48 6.24 9.52
N LEU A 75 -8.14 7.05 8.69
CA LEU A 75 -9.24 7.92 9.13
C LEU A 75 -10.48 7.06 9.31
N ARG A 76 -11.18 7.16 10.44
CA ARG A 76 -12.40 6.39 10.74
C ARG A 76 -13.56 7.31 11.14
N SER A 77 -14.78 6.93 10.77
CA SER A 77 -16.01 7.50 11.33
C SER A 77 -16.34 6.82 12.67
N ASP A 78 -16.92 7.57 13.61
CA ASP A 78 -17.38 7.03 14.90
C ASP A 78 -18.75 6.32 14.79
N ASP A 79 -19.55 6.68 13.79
CA ASP A 79 -20.95 6.26 13.62
C ASP A 79 -21.18 5.32 12.42
N SER A 80 -20.12 4.99 11.68
CA SER A 80 -20.18 4.12 10.50
C SER A 80 -18.89 3.34 10.29
N ALA A 81 -18.93 2.29 9.47
CA ALA A 81 -17.74 1.50 9.12
C ALA A 81 -16.78 2.22 8.13
N ASP A 82 -17.02 3.51 7.85
CA ASP A 82 -16.35 4.29 6.80
C ASP A 82 -14.92 4.67 7.17
N THR A 83 -13.96 4.43 6.25
CA THR A 83 -12.56 4.83 6.40
C THR A 83 -11.91 5.41 5.12
N LEU A 84 -10.98 6.36 5.30
CA LEU A 84 -10.08 6.84 4.24
C LEU A 84 -8.65 6.66 4.75
N CYS A 85 -7.72 6.24 3.90
CA CYS A 85 -6.32 6.11 4.27
C CYS A 85 -5.60 7.46 4.20
N VAL A 86 -4.78 7.74 5.21
CA VAL A 86 -3.90 8.91 5.24
C VAL A 86 -2.46 8.45 5.32
N ARG A 87 -1.64 8.90 4.37
CA ARG A 87 -0.19 8.72 4.43
C ARG A 87 0.47 10.06 4.71
N ALA A 88 1.33 10.13 5.72
CA ALA A 88 2.18 11.31 5.93
C ALA A 88 3.52 11.15 5.21
N ILE A 89 3.82 12.10 4.33
CA ILE A 89 5.11 12.21 3.65
C ILE A 89 5.80 13.47 4.15
N VAL A 90 7.08 13.34 4.55
CA VAL A 90 7.89 14.45 5.04
C VAL A 90 9.00 14.72 4.03
N SER A 91 9.10 15.97 3.60
CA SER A 91 10.15 16.46 2.70
C SER A 91 10.93 17.59 3.36
N ASP A 92 12.24 17.63 3.09
CA ASP A 92 13.09 18.71 3.57
C ASP A 92 12.74 20.04 2.89
N GLY A 93 12.76 21.13 3.67
CA GLY A 93 12.41 22.45 3.20
C GLY A 93 10.90 22.76 3.18
N ILE A 94 10.59 24.05 3.15
CA ILE A 94 9.25 24.60 2.90
C ILE A 94 9.25 25.18 1.49
N ASN A 95 9.20 24.30 0.47
CA ASN A 95 8.99 24.68 -0.93
C ASN A 95 7.92 23.77 -1.52
N VAL A 96 6.89 24.35 -2.12
CA VAL A 96 5.89 23.60 -2.89
C VAL A 96 6.42 23.50 -4.31
N SER A 97 6.93 22.33 -4.70
CA SER A 97 7.16 22.01 -6.11
C SER A 97 5.82 22.07 -6.84
N GLY A 98 5.67 22.99 -7.81
CA GLY A 98 4.47 23.01 -8.65
C GLY A 98 4.06 24.29 -9.37
N PHE A 99 4.75 25.43 -9.32
CA PHE A 99 4.43 26.58 -10.19
C PHE A 99 5.65 27.47 -10.49
N GLU A 100 5.99 27.62 -11.77
CA GLU A 100 6.78 28.74 -12.29
C GLU A 100 5.80 29.85 -12.69
N GLY A 101 5.79 30.94 -11.94
CA GLY A 101 4.97 32.11 -12.25
C GLY A 101 5.22 33.23 -11.25
N GLU A 102 5.71 34.35 -11.75
CA GLU A 102 5.96 35.59 -11.01
C GLU A 102 4.63 36.07 -10.38
N GLN A 103 4.48 35.94 -9.06
CA GLN A 103 3.28 36.38 -8.34
C GLN A 103 3.63 37.15 -7.07
N ALA A 104 2.88 38.23 -6.86
CA ALA A 104 2.92 39.05 -5.65
C ALA A 104 2.70 38.18 -4.40
N LEU A 105 3.50 38.41 -3.36
CA LEU A 105 3.43 37.75 -2.06
C LEU A 105 2.00 37.75 -1.47
N THR A 106 1.28 36.66 -1.67
CA THR A 106 0.01 36.36 -0.99
C THR A 106 0.29 35.58 0.30
N ARG A 107 -0.66 35.65 1.22
CA ARG A 107 -0.51 35.26 2.63
C ARG A 107 -0.49 33.71 2.73
N ALA A 108 0.28 33.16 3.68
CA ALA A 108 0.52 31.72 3.89
C ALA A 108 1.29 30.93 2.80
N THR A 109 1.69 31.55 1.68
CA THR A 109 2.57 30.90 0.70
C THR A 109 4.00 30.71 1.24
N PRO A 110 4.59 29.51 1.12
CA PRO A 110 6.01 29.25 1.38
C PRO A 110 6.98 30.26 0.75
N VAL A 111 7.92 30.77 1.55
CA VAL A 111 8.87 31.81 1.11
C VAL A 111 10.22 31.20 0.75
N GLY A 112 10.67 31.44 -0.48
CA GLY A 112 11.96 31.06 -1.02
C GLY A 112 12.84 32.25 -1.39
N LYS A 113 13.88 31.98 -2.17
CA LYS A 113 14.84 33.00 -2.63
C LYS A 113 14.22 34.00 -3.60
N ASP A 114 13.30 33.54 -4.44
CA ASP A 114 12.75 34.30 -5.56
C ASP A 114 11.48 35.10 -5.17
N ASN A 115 10.91 34.83 -3.98
CA ASN A 115 9.74 35.50 -3.41
C ASN A 115 9.97 35.88 -1.93
N PHE A 116 11.18 36.30 -1.56
CA PHE A 116 11.48 36.77 -0.20
C PHE A 116 10.70 38.05 0.16
N TYR A 117 10.40 38.24 1.45
CA TYR A 117 9.68 39.43 1.93
C TYR A 117 10.39 40.75 1.58
N ASP A 118 9.62 41.82 1.33
CA ASP A 118 10.13 43.16 0.95
C ASP A 118 11.04 43.81 2.01
N LYS A 119 10.94 43.36 3.26
CA LYS A 119 11.73 43.83 4.40
C LYS A 119 11.88 42.73 5.45
N PHE A 120 12.97 42.82 6.20
CA PHE A 120 13.19 42.06 7.43
C PHE A 120 13.58 43.01 8.56
N HIS A 121 13.40 42.57 9.80
CA HIS A 121 13.85 43.32 10.97
C HIS A 121 15.20 42.76 11.43
N VAL A 122 16.12 43.62 11.90
CA VAL A 122 17.44 43.24 12.38
C VAL A 122 17.77 43.89 13.72
N LEU A 123 18.26 43.06 14.64
CA LEU A 123 18.88 43.44 15.90
C LEU A 123 20.39 43.20 15.82
N ALA A 124 21.19 44.18 16.25
CA ALA A 124 22.62 44.02 16.44
C ALA A 124 22.98 44.14 17.92
N TYR A 125 23.36 43.00 18.51
CA TYR A 125 23.94 42.94 19.85
C TYR A 125 25.44 43.15 19.71
N TRP A 126 26.04 43.85 20.66
CA TRP A 126 27.45 44.20 20.55
C TRP A 126 28.18 44.13 21.87
N SER A 127 29.48 43.93 21.76
CA SER A 127 30.40 43.99 22.87
C SER A 127 31.47 45.05 22.60
N LYS A 128 32.06 45.58 23.67
CA LYS A 128 33.22 46.46 23.62
C LYS A 128 34.33 45.88 24.49
N ASN A 129 35.51 45.65 23.91
CA ASN A 129 36.63 44.98 24.55
C ASN A 129 36.23 43.63 25.20
N GLY A 130 35.32 42.88 24.55
CA GLY A 130 34.81 41.60 25.03
C GLY A 130 33.73 41.69 26.12
N ALA A 131 33.34 42.89 26.56
CA ALA A 131 32.24 43.08 27.50
C ALA A 131 30.93 43.38 26.76
N PRO A 132 29.86 42.57 26.92
CA PRO A 132 28.56 42.85 26.31
C PRO A 132 28.01 44.21 26.74
N VAL A 133 27.36 44.92 25.81
CA VAL A 133 26.70 46.19 26.10
C VAL A 133 25.19 45.99 26.16
N ASP A 134 24.57 46.50 27.23
CA ASP A 134 23.12 46.47 27.44
C ASP A 134 22.40 47.55 26.62
N GLN A 135 22.65 47.56 25.32
CA GLN A 135 22.02 48.44 24.33
C GLN A 135 22.10 47.78 22.95
N PHE A 136 21.04 47.86 22.15
CA PHE A 136 21.14 47.49 20.73
C PHE A 136 21.99 48.50 19.97
N TYR A 137 22.91 48.01 19.15
CA TYR A 137 23.58 48.86 18.16
C TYR A 137 22.64 49.18 17.00
N MET A 138 21.83 48.21 16.59
CA MET A 138 20.80 48.32 15.57
C MET A 138 19.52 47.66 16.08
N ASN A 139 18.39 48.33 15.86
CA ASN A 139 17.04 47.81 16.04
C ASN A 139 16.16 48.50 15.00
N THR A 140 16.11 47.92 13.79
CA THR A 140 15.52 48.59 12.63
C THR A 140 15.17 47.59 11.53
N ASN A 141 14.43 48.06 10.52
CA ASN A 141 14.12 47.28 9.34
C ASN A 141 15.17 47.51 8.26
N ALA A 142 15.52 46.43 7.55
CA ALA A 142 16.31 46.49 6.34
C ALA A 142 15.42 46.15 5.14
N SER A 143 15.60 46.89 4.05
CA SER A 143 14.89 46.70 2.78
C SER A 143 15.89 46.72 1.63
N ASN A 144 15.48 46.16 0.50
CA ASN A 144 16.31 46.12 -0.70
C ASN A 144 16.35 47.48 -1.41
N VAL A 145 17.55 48.01 -1.67
CA VAL A 145 17.75 49.37 -2.20
C VAL A 145 17.72 49.42 -3.73
N ALA A 146 18.04 48.29 -4.38
CA ALA A 146 17.89 48.09 -5.81
C ALA A 146 16.81 47.03 -5.99
N ALA A 147 15.85 47.21 -6.90
CA ALA A 147 14.70 46.31 -7.08
C ALA A 147 15.05 44.89 -7.63
N SER A 148 16.14 44.27 -7.14
CA SER A 148 16.64 42.95 -7.52
C SER A 148 16.53 41.99 -6.34
N VAL A 149 15.59 41.06 -6.38
CA VAL A 149 15.43 39.97 -5.40
C VAL A 149 16.46 38.86 -5.71
N GLY A 150 17.15 38.30 -4.70
CA GLY A 150 18.04 37.14 -4.86
C GLY A 150 19.49 37.29 -4.36
N THR A 151 20.36 36.33 -4.70
CA THR A 151 21.78 36.30 -4.29
C THR A 151 22.55 37.46 -4.95
N GLY A 152 23.14 38.34 -4.14
CA GLY A 152 23.81 39.55 -4.61
C GLY A 152 23.02 40.85 -4.36
N ALA A 153 21.76 40.75 -3.90
CA ALA A 153 20.99 41.89 -3.42
C ALA A 153 21.60 42.43 -2.12
N ILE A 154 21.88 43.74 -2.08
CA ILE A 154 22.37 44.44 -0.89
C ILE A 154 21.17 45.09 -0.21
N TRP A 155 20.92 44.66 1.02
CA TRP A 155 19.87 45.18 1.88
C TRP A 155 20.46 46.22 2.83
N SER A 156 19.78 47.36 2.97
CA SER A 156 20.22 48.42 3.87
C SER A 156 19.06 48.93 4.72
N THR A 157 19.43 49.66 5.76
CA THR A 157 18.52 50.31 6.69
C THR A 157 18.32 51.76 6.27
N GLU A 158 17.20 52.38 6.67
CA GLU A 158 16.91 53.79 6.39
C GLU A 158 17.95 54.73 7.05
N GLN A 159 18.32 54.41 8.29
CA GLN A 159 19.44 55.05 8.98
C GLN A 159 20.75 54.36 8.60
N ILE A 160 21.80 55.14 8.32
CA ILE A 160 23.14 54.60 8.04
C ILE A 160 23.84 54.26 9.36
N TYR A 161 24.33 53.02 9.47
CA TYR A 161 25.14 52.54 10.59
C TYR A 161 26.57 52.26 10.12
N TYR A 162 27.58 52.72 10.85
CA TYR A 162 29.00 52.56 10.48
C TYR A 162 29.69 51.50 11.35
N TRP A 163 30.72 50.85 10.84
CA TRP A 163 31.54 49.95 11.64
C TRP A 163 32.36 50.74 12.69
N PRO A 164 32.19 50.51 14.01
CA PRO A 164 32.78 51.35 15.06
C PRO A 164 34.28 51.08 15.34
N GLY A 165 34.87 50.03 14.75
CA GLY A 165 36.29 49.69 14.92
C GLY A 165 36.54 48.33 15.59
N ALA A 166 37.80 47.93 15.63
CA ALA A 166 38.25 46.58 16.03
C ALA A 166 38.07 46.23 17.52
N ASP A 167 37.83 47.23 18.38
CA ASP A 167 37.53 47.03 19.82
C ASP A 167 36.07 46.64 20.07
N HIS A 168 35.25 46.52 19.01
CA HIS A 168 33.86 46.12 19.07
C HIS A 168 33.64 44.78 18.36
N SER A 169 32.61 44.06 18.78
CA SER A 169 32.14 42.85 18.09
C SER A 169 30.61 42.81 18.04
N PHE A 170 30.05 42.11 17.08
CA PHE A 170 28.62 42.11 16.77
C PHE A 170 28.06 40.71 16.58
N GLN A 171 26.84 40.49 17.05
CA GLN A 171 25.99 39.38 16.64
C GLN A 171 24.68 39.95 16.13
N PHE A 172 24.38 39.65 14.87
CA PHE A 172 23.16 40.04 14.19
C PHE A 172 22.12 38.92 14.27
N TYR A 173 20.90 39.32 14.60
CA TYR A 173 19.70 38.49 14.61
C TYR A 173 18.65 39.17 13.76
N ALA A 174 18.11 38.46 12.78
CA ALA A 174 17.14 39.01 11.85
C ALA A 174 15.95 38.07 11.66
N TRP A 175 14.77 38.63 11.37
CA TRP A 175 13.58 37.84 11.06
C TRP A 175 12.70 38.52 10.02
N ALA A 176 11.93 37.70 9.30
CA ALA A 176 10.88 38.14 8.39
C ALA A 176 9.68 37.17 8.46
N PRO A 177 8.44 37.63 8.19
CA PRO A 177 8.08 39.02 7.93
C PRO A 177 8.08 39.87 9.20
N THR A 178 8.08 41.20 9.06
CA THR A 178 8.08 42.12 10.22
C THR A 178 6.71 42.24 10.91
N ASP A 179 5.65 41.75 10.26
CA ASP A 179 4.24 41.94 10.62
C ASP A 179 3.48 40.61 10.73
N ALA A 180 4.16 39.53 11.14
CA ALA A 180 3.50 38.26 11.46
C ALA A 180 2.55 38.40 12.67
N GLY A 181 1.26 38.14 12.47
CA GLY A 181 0.27 38.15 13.54
C GLY A 181 0.60 37.10 14.62
N GLY A 182 0.50 37.47 15.90
CA GLY A 182 0.86 36.58 17.01
C GLY A 182 2.36 36.49 17.31
N LEU A 183 3.22 37.17 16.53
CA LEU A 183 4.66 37.27 16.80
C LEU A 183 4.96 38.42 17.77
N THR A 184 5.62 38.11 18.87
CA THR A 184 6.21 39.07 19.81
C THR A 184 7.72 39.01 19.72
N THR A 185 8.35 40.17 19.54
CA THR A 185 9.79 40.29 19.30
C THR A 185 10.51 40.94 20.49
N PRO A 186 11.84 40.83 20.59
CA PRO A 186 12.60 41.44 21.68
C PRO A 186 12.44 42.96 21.71
N SER A 187 12.10 43.48 22.89
CA SER A 187 12.04 44.93 23.17
C SER A 187 13.26 45.45 23.94
N SER A 188 14.17 44.56 24.38
CA SER A 188 15.38 44.93 25.11
C SER A 188 16.57 44.02 24.77
N PRO A 189 17.82 44.50 24.94
CA PRO A 189 19.05 43.75 24.65
C PRO A 189 19.27 42.52 25.55
N SER A 190 18.48 42.37 26.61
CA SER A 190 18.52 41.23 27.51
C SER A 190 17.83 39.97 26.99
N SER A 191 17.02 40.08 25.93
CA SER A 191 16.23 38.97 25.38
C SER A 191 16.59 38.71 23.92
N LYS A 192 16.74 37.45 23.54
CA LYS A 192 16.97 36.98 22.16
C LYS A 192 15.84 36.07 21.66
N GLU A 193 14.67 36.22 22.28
CA GLU A 193 13.55 35.30 22.11
C GLU A 193 12.46 35.90 21.22
N LEU A 194 11.94 35.10 20.29
CA LEU A 194 10.69 35.37 19.57
C LEU A 194 9.58 34.53 20.20
N LYS A 195 8.49 35.14 20.64
CA LYS A 195 7.30 34.38 21.08
C LYS A 195 6.28 34.37 19.96
N TYR A 196 5.72 33.22 19.65
CA TYR A 196 4.74 33.09 18.58
C TYR A 196 3.55 32.28 19.05
N THR A 197 2.36 32.81 18.78
CA THR A 197 1.10 32.08 18.84
C THR A 197 0.55 31.98 17.43
N VAL A 198 0.38 30.76 16.94
CA VAL A 198 -0.12 30.49 15.58
C VAL A 198 -1.53 31.05 15.43
N PRO A 199 -1.79 31.94 14.43
CA PRO A 199 -3.14 32.39 14.10
C PRO A 199 -4.09 31.25 13.77
N ALA A 200 -5.37 31.37 14.15
CA ALA A 200 -6.36 30.32 13.93
C ALA A 200 -6.60 30.04 12.44
N ASP A 201 -6.74 31.09 11.63
CA ASP A 201 -6.97 30.97 10.20
C ASP A 201 -5.66 30.75 9.45
N ALA A 202 -5.58 29.67 8.67
CA ALA A 202 -4.37 29.31 7.90
C ALA A 202 -3.88 30.47 7.02
N ALA A 203 -4.80 31.23 6.40
CA ALA A 203 -4.48 32.38 5.56
C ALA A 203 -3.78 33.54 6.30
N ASP A 204 -3.94 33.63 7.62
CA ASP A 204 -3.27 34.63 8.45
C ASP A 204 -1.93 34.13 9.01
N GLN A 205 -1.65 32.84 8.90
CA GLN A 205 -0.37 32.27 9.29
C GLN A 205 0.73 32.69 8.30
N LYS A 206 1.92 32.97 8.83
CA LYS A 206 3.08 33.40 8.03
C LYS A 206 4.21 32.41 8.15
N ASP A 207 4.95 32.25 7.06
CA ASP A 207 6.20 31.51 7.05
C ASP A 207 7.31 32.37 7.66
N ILE A 208 7.58 32.15 8.94
CA ILE A 208 8.57 32.95 9.66
C ILE A 208 9.96 32.38 9.38
N VAL A 209 10.84 33.26 8.93
CA VAL A 209 12.24 32.96 8.68
C VAL A 209 13.14 33.78 9.59
N VAL A 210 14.19 33.16 10.12
CA VAL A 210 15.15 33.79 11.04
C VAL A 210 16.57 33.56 10.54
N ALA A 211 17.41 34.58 10.68
CA ALA A 211 18.84 34.51 10.42
C ALA A 211 19.64 34.94 11.65
N THR A 212 20.73 34.25 11.94
CA THR A 212 21.65 34.57 13.02
C THR A 212 23.07 34.47 12.55
N THR A 213 23.93 35.35 13.04
CA THR A 213 25.36 35.34 12.71
C THR A 213 26.20 34.89 13.90
N ASN A 214 27.37 34.32 13.60
CA ASN A 214 28.45 34.25 14.58
C ASN A 214 28.95 35.66 14.91
N GLU A 215 29.84 35.77 15.89
CA GLU A 215 30.44 37.06 16.23
C GLU A 215 31.25 37.63 15.04
N ILE A 216 30.93 38.86 14.64
CA ILE A 216 31.57 39.61 13.55
C ILE A 216 32.35 40.78 14.16
N PRO A 217 33.62 40.99 13.79
CA PRO A 217 34.42 42.08 14.34
C PRO A 217 33.91 43.45 13.85
N GLY A 218 34.02 44.46 14.70
CA GLY A 218 33.53 45.82 14.43
C GLY A 218 34.32 46.60 13.37
N ASN A 219 35.31 45.99 12.73
CA ASN A 219 36.04 46.49 11.57
C ASN A 219 35.89 45.57 10.32
N ASN A 220 34.78 44.83 10.23
CA ASN A 220 34.50 43.88 9.15
C ASN A 220 34.45 44.53 7.76
N ASN A 221 33.92 45.76 7.64
CA ASN A 221 33.88 46.56 6.40
C ASN A 221 33.34 45.82 5.16
N ALA A 222 32.47 44.84 5.37
CA ALA A 222 31.84 44.03 4.35
C ALA A 222 30.37 43.77 4.70
N ALA A 223 29.59 43.38 3.71
CA ALA A 223 28.19 43.02 3.91
C ALA A 223 28.06 41.86 4.91
N VAL A 224 27.13 41.97 5.86
CA VAL A 224 26.83 40.93 6.82
C VAL A 224 26.07 39.81 6.11
N PRO A 225 26.59 38.57 6.10
CA PRO A 225 25.91 37.45 5.47
C PRO A 225 24.79 36.93 6.38
N LEU A 226 23.54 37.05 5.95
CA LEU A 226 22.37 36.49 6.62
C LEU A 226 21.88 35.26 5.89
N THR A 227 21.89 34.12 6.57
CA THR A 227 21.29 32.87 6.08
C THR A 227 19.97 32.65 6.82
N PHE A 228 18.86 32.85 6.12
CA PHE A 228 17.52 32.69 6.67
C PHE A 228 17.09 31.23 6.63
N LYS A 229 16.59 30.75 7.77
CA LYS A 229 15.99 29.42 7.95
C LYS A 229 14.52 29.55 8.35
N HIS A 230 13.69 28.66 7.85
CA HIS A 230 12.29 28.52 8.27
C HIS A 230 12.24 28.00 9.70
N ILE A 231 11.49 28.67 10.56
CA ILE A 231 11.33 28.24 11.96
C ILE A 231 9.98 27.54 12.22
N CYS A 232 9.09 27.49 11.23
CA CYS A 232 7.82 26.76 11.27
C CYS A 232 7.94 25.37 10.61
N THR A 233 6.87 24.58 10.65
CA THR A 233 6.63 23.38 9.84
C THR A 233 5.43 23.64 8.93
N ALA A 234 5.56 23.40 7.63
CA ALA A 234 4.44 23.48 6.70
C ALA A 234 3.62 22.19 6.75
N VAL A 235 2.30 22.28 6.87
CA VAL A 235 1.39 21.12 6.86
C VAL A 235 0.32 21.33 5.79
N ARG A 236 0.21 20.37 4.86
CA ARG A 236 -0.73 20.43 3.73
C ARG A 236 -1.41 19.09 3.45
N PHE A 237 -2.47 19.12 2.66
CA PHE A 237 -3.22 17.94 2.23
C PHE A 237 -3.16 17.79 0.71
N ALA A 238 -3.02 16.56 0.24
CA ALA A 238 -2.95 16.21 -1.17
C ALA A 238 -3.63 14.88 -1.47
N VAL A 239 -3.93 14.63 -2.74
CA VAL A 239 -4.42 13.34 -3.21
C VAL A 239 -3.30 12.30 -3.10
N GLY A 240 -3.65 11.13 -2.57
CA GLY A 240 -2.80 9.95 -2.51
C GLY A 240 -2.83 9.14 -3.80
N SER A 241 -2.64 7.82 -3.69
CA SER A 241 -2.59 6.95 -4.87
C SER A 241 -3.88 6.92 -5.67
N GLN A 242 -5.03 7.00 -4.99
CA GLN A 242 -6.36 6.92 -5.58
C GLN A 242 -7.35 7.69 -4.70
N MET A 243 -8.25 8.48 -5.29
CA MET A 243 -9.34 9.16 -4.58
C MET A 243 -10.68 8.79 -5.20
N GLN A 244 -11.75 8.84 -4.42
CA GLN A 244 -13.10 8.58 -4.90
C GLN A 244 -13.80 9.88 -5.32
N PRO A 245 -14.76 9.84 -6.26
CA PRO A 245 -15.57 11.00 -6.61
C PRO A 245 -16.36 11.54 -5.41
N GLY A 246 -16.39 12.86 -5.22
CA GLY A 246 -17.07 13.51 -4.11
C GLY A 246 -16.55 14.93 -3.84
N SER A 247 -16.62 15.37 -2.59
CA SER A 247 -16.22 16.72 -2.17
C SER A 247 -15.62 16.71 -0.77
N ILE A 248 -14.36 17.14 -0.64
CA ILE A 248 -13.71 17.37 0.65
C ILE A 248 -14.15 18.75 1.15
N LYS A 249 -15.01 18.76 2.16
CA LYS A 249 -15.58 19.99 2.72
C LYS A 249 -14.63 20.71 3.66
N SER A 250 -13.95 19.97 4.52
CA SER A 250 -12.99 20.55 5.47
C SER A 250 -11.92 19.57 5.91
N VAL A 251 -10.84 20.14 6.43
CA VAL A 251 -9.76 19.43 7.14
C VAL A 251 -9.50 20.12 8.48
N VAL A 252 -9.18 19.34 9.51
CA VAL A 252 -8.87 19.85 10.86
C VAL A 252 -7.66 19.13 11.44
N LEU A 253 -6.73 19.90 11.99
CA LEU A 253 -5.63 19.43 12.83
C LEU A 253 -6.04 19.62 14.29
N LYS A 254 -6.37 18.54 15.01
CA LYS A 254 -6.92 18.61 16.36
C LYS A 254 -5.87 18.30 17.43
N GLY A 255 -5.97 18.99 18.56
CA GLY A 255 -5.14 18.71 19.73
C GLY A 255 -3.65 19.02 19.55
N VAL A 256 -3.30 20.05 18.77
CA VAL A 256 -1.90 20.42 18.48
C VAL A 256 -1.48 21.67 19.25
N LYS A 257 -0.20 21.79 19.59
CA LYS A 257 0.33 22.95 20.32
C LYS A 257 0.37 24.18 19.41
N ASN A 258 -0.04 25.35 19.92
CA ASN A 258 -0.14 26.59 19.15
C ASN A 258 0.76 27.74 19.59
N ALA A 259 1.41 27.64 20.75
CA ALA A 259 2.23 28.73 21.27
C ALA A 259 3.59 28.23 21.75
N GLY A 260 4.61 29.03 21.48
CA GLY A 260 5.98 28.72 21.86
C GLY A 260 6.88 29.94 21.90
N THR A 261 8.10 29.72 22.39
CA THR A 261 9.20 30.68 22.39
C THR A 261 10.37 30.10 21.61
N TYR A 262 10.81 30.81 20.57
CA TYR A 262 11.98 30.50 19.76
C TYR A 262 13.18 31.29 20.29
N ASP A 263 14.19 30.59 20.77
CA ASP A 263 15.46 31.22 21.11
C ASP A 263 16.30 31.33 19.83
N MET A 264 16.49 32.56 19.35
CA MET A 264 17.27 32.78 18.14
C MET A 264 18.73 32.38 18.32
N ALA A 265 19.30 32.43 19.53
CA ALA A 265 20.70 32.10 19.77
C ALA A 265 20.98 30.61 19.66
N THR A 266 20.11 29.76 20.20
CA THR A 266 20.25 28.29 20.12
C THR A 266 19.54 27.70 18.90
N GLY A 267 18.58 28.43 18.33
CA GLY A 267 17.78 27.99 17.20
C GLY A 267 16.69 27.00 17.57
N ASN A 268 16.27 26.93 18.83
CA ASN A 268 15.34 25.93 19.36
C ASN A 268 14.01 26.54 19.81
N TRP A 269 12.94 25.74 19.67
CA TRP A 269 11.63 26.05 20.23
C TRP A 269 11.45 25.47 21.64
N SER A 270 10.87 26.26 22.53
CA SER A 270 10.25 25.80 23.78
C SER A 270 8.74 26.02 23.69
N LEU A 271 7.95 24.95 23.70
CA LEU A 271 6.51 25.00 23.48
C LEU A 271 5.74 25.00 24.79
N GLY A 272 4.57 25.64 24.81
CA GLY A 272 3.58 25.48 25.89
C GLY A 272 2.90 24.11 25.88
N ASP A 273 2.10 23.84 26.90
CA ASP A 273 1.32 22.59 27.02
C ASP A 273 -0.10 22.68 26.45
N ALA A 274 -0.59 23.89 26.21
CA ALA A 274 -1.92 24.12 25.66
C ALA A 274 -2.02 23.58 24.22
N THR A 275 -3.14 22.93 23.93
CA THR A 275 -3.49 22.41 22.61
C THR A 275 -4.75 23.08 22.08
N VAL A 276 -4.82 23.26 20.77
CA VAL A 276 -5.99 23.81 20.06
C VAL A 276 -6.16 23.11 18.72
N ASP A 277 -7.30 23.35 18.09
CA ASP A 277 -7.66 22.81 16.78
C ASP A 277 -7.50 23.88 15.70
N PHE A 278 -6.97 23.51 14.55
CA PHE A 278 -6.85 24.37 13.37
C PHE A 278 -7.64 23.76 12.22
N SER A 279 -8.63 24.49 11.72
CA SER A 279 -9.54 24.02 10.67
C SER A 279 -9.42 24.84 9.40
N GLN A 280 -9.73 24.20 8.27
CA GLN A 280 -9.91 24.85 6.99
C GLN A 280 -11.14 24.30 6.28
N THR A 281 -11.96 25.21 5.77
CA THR A 281 -13.04 24.89 4.84
C THR A 281 -12.50 24.95 3.41
N LEU A 282 -12.64 23.88 2.65
CA LEU A 282 -12.03 23.73 1.32
C LEU A 282 -13.08 23.68 0.21
N ASN A 283 -14.12 22.85 0.35
CA ASN A 283 -15.05 22.50 -0.74
C ASN A 283 -14.32 22.05 -2.02
N LYS A 284 -13.30 21.21 -1.85
CA LYS A 284 -12.52 20.65 -2.96
C LYS A 284 -13.28 19.47 -3.56
N GLU A 285 -13.77 19.63 -4.78
CA GLU A 285 -14.33 18.52 -5.55
C GLU A 285 -13.24 17.51 -5.91
N THR A 286 -13.59 16.22 -5.83
CA THR A 286 -12.79 15.10 -6.30
C THR A 286 -13.56 14.35 -7.38
N THR A 287 -12.91 14.03 -8.50
CA THR A 287 -13.50 13.30 -9.64
C THR A 287 -13.01 11.86 -9.71
N GLY A 288 -12.02 11.49 -8.91
CA GLY A 288 -11.35 10.19 -8.94
C GLY A 288 -10.31 10.04 -10.05
N THR A 289 -10.06 11.11 -10.80
CA THR A 289 -9.06 11.15 -11.89
C THR A 289 -7.83 11.97 -11.53
N GLU A 290 -7.76 12.48 -10.31
CA GLU A 290 -6.64 13.25 -9.80
C GLU A 290 -5.34 12.42 -9.82
N ALA A 291 -4.24 13.08 -10.14
CA ALA A 291 -2.92 12.48 -10.02
C ALA A 291 -2.50 12.42 -8.54
N ASN A 292 -1.68 11.42 -8.21
CA ASN A 292 -1.02 11.37 -6.91
C ASN A 292 -0.20 12.64 -6.69
N GLY A 293 -0.47 13.37 -5.60
CA GLY A 293 0.14 14.65 -5.29
C GLY A 293 -0.73 15.87 -5.60
N ASP A 294 -1.85 15.71 -6.32
CA ASP A 294 -2.76 16.83 -6.62
C ASP A 294 -3.22 17.54 -5.34
N ALA A 295 -3.19 18.87 -5.36
CA ALA A 295 -3.43 19.68 -4.18
C ALA A 295 -4.89 19.61 -3.71
N ILE A 296 -5.07 19.28 -2.43
CA ILE A 296 -6.35 19.39 -1.71
C ILE A 296 -6.42 20.75 -1.02
N THR A 297 -5.39 21.11 -0.25
CA THR A 297 -5.19 22.48 0.24
C THR A 297 -4.44 23.31 -0.81
N SER A 298 -4.90 24.53 -1.10
CA SER A 298 -4.16 25.45 -1.95
C SER A 298 -2.84 25.89 -1.28
N PRO A 299 -1.90 26.52 -2.00
CA PRO A 299 -0.68 27.07 -1.39
C PRO A 299 -0.97 28.01 -0.21
N GLU A 300 -1.99 28.87 -0.32
CA GLU A 300 -2.44 29.80 0.73
C GLU A 300 -3.20 29.09 1.87
N GLY A 301 -3.67 27.86 1.62
CA GLY A 301 -4.25 26.96 2.63
C GLY A 301 -3.20 26.04 3.27
N THR A 302 -1.90 26.31 3.11
CA THR A 302 -0.87 25.55 3.84
C THR A 302 -0.80 26.05 5.28
N PHE A 303 -0.95 25.16 6.26
CA PHE A 303 -0.77 25.54 7.66
C PHE A 303 0.72 25.75 7.96
N MET A 304 1.07 26.86 8.60
CA MET A 304 2.41 27.17 9.11
C MET A 304 2.43 26.95 10.63
N MET A 305 2.76 25.72 11.02
CA MET A 305 2.63 25.22 12.39
C MET A 305 3.95 25.28 13.16
N LEU A 306 3.89 25.25 14.49
CA LEU A 306 5.08 25.10 15.33
C LEU A 306 5.66 23.68 15.18
N PRO A 307 6.98 23.52 15.02
CA PRO A 307 7.61 22.21 15.05
C PRO A 307 7.45 21.58 16.42
N GLN A 308 6.98 20.32 16.47
CA GLN A 308 6.60 19.65 17.70
C GLN A 308 6.55 18.14 17.54
N THR A 309 6.79 17.40 18.63
CA THR A 309 6.20 16.06 18.77
C THR A 309 4.73 16.23 19.12
N LEU A 310 3.86 15.66 18.30
CA LEU A 310 2.43 15.80 18.45
C LEU A 310 1.94 15.13 19.75
N PRO A 311 1.07 15.78 20.54
CA PRO A 311 0.48 15.17 21.73
C PRO A 311 -0.19 13.82 21.40
N ALA A 312 -0.21 12.89 22.35
CA ALA A 312 -0.74 11.54 22.12
C ALA A 312 -2.21 11.52 21.64
N GLY A 313 -2.99 12.54 21.98
CA GLY A 313 -4.39 12.70 21.55
C GLY A 313 -4.59 13.46 20.24
N ALA A 314 -3.53 13.87 19.54
CA ALA A 314 -3.65 14.65 18.31
C ALA A 314 -4.25 13.81 17.16
N THR A 315 -5.15 14.43 16.39
CA THR A 315 -5.81 13.79 15.25
C THR A 315 -5.89 14.69 14.03
N VAL A 316 -6.01 14.08 12.85
CA VAL A 316 -6.51 14.72 11.63
C VAL A 316 -7.96 14.34 11.47
N GLU A 317 -8.82 15.32 11.18
CA GLU A 317 -10.23 15.10 10.84
C GLU A 317 -10.50 15.64 9.44
N VAL A 318 -11.26 14.91 8.64
CA VAL A 318 -11.64 15.27 7.28
C VAL A 318 -13.15 15.09 7.13
N VAL A 319 -13.85 16.13 6.67
CA VAL A 319 -15.25 16.02 6.28
C VAL A 319 -15.31 15.79 4.78
N PHE A 320 -15.82 14.63 4.37
CA PHE A 320 -15.94 14.20 2.99
C PHE A 320 -17.41 13.93 2.65
N VAL A 321 -17.87 14.46 1.52
CA VAL A 321 -19.20 14.16 0.96
C VAL A 321 -19.01 13.27 -0.25
N ASN A 322 -19.58 12.06 -0.22
CA ASN A 322 -19.46 11.12 -1.34
C ASN A 322 -20.35 11.53 -2.53
N ALA A 323 -20.23 10.82 -3.65
CA ALA A 323 -21.06 11.04 -4.85
C ALA A 323 -22.58 10.91 -4.59
N ASN A 324 -22.99 10.23 -3.52
CA ASN A 324 -24.39 10.06 -3.12
C ASN A 324 -24.92 11.20 -2.23
N ASN A 325 -24.12 12.25 -2.00
CA ASN A 325 -24.40 13.39 -1.10
C ASN A 325 -24.49 13.02 0.38
N GLU A 326 -23.87 11.92 0.80
CA GLU A 326 -23.75 11.59 2.23
C GLU A 326 -22.51 12.27 2.79
N GLU A 327 -22.69 13.04 3.87
CA GLU A 327 -21.59 13.69 4.59
C GLU A 327 -20.99 12.72 5.63
N ARG A 328 -19.67 12.62 5.64
CA ARG A 328 -18.90 11.74 6.51
C ARG A 328 -17.79 12.53 7.20
N THR A 329 -17.65 12.36 8.51
CA THR A 329 -16.53 12.91 9.28
C THR A 329 -15.58 11.78 9.62
N LEU A 330 -14.35 11.85 9.10
CA LEU A 330 -13.35 10.79 9.21
C LEU A 330 -12.17 11.30 10.04
N THR A 331 -11.72 10.54 11.05
CA THR A 331 -10.66 10.95 11.99
C THR A 331 -9.53 9.93 12.09
N ALA A 332 -8.27 10.39 12.04
CA ALA A 332 -7.07 9.57 12.13
C ALA A 332 -6.17 10.09 13.25
N SER A 333 -5.68 9.21 14.12
CA SER A 333 -4.70 9.60 15.14
C SER A 333 -3.33 9.83 14.50
N ILE A 334 -2.74 10.99 14.80
CA ILE A 334 -1.38 11.39 14.40
C ILE A 334 -0.49 11.61 15.63
N GLY A 335 -0.97 11.22 16.82
CA GLY A 335 -0.29 11.46 18.07
C GLY A 335 1.08 10.77 18.15
N ASN A 336 2.00 11.41 18.88
CA ASN A 336 3.40 10.97 19.07
C ASN A 336 4.28 11.04 17.81
N THR A 337 3.76 11.51 16.67
CA THR A 337 4.57 11.74 15.46
C THR A 337 5.22 13.12 15.49
N GLU A 338 6.24 13.34 14.65
CA GLU A 338 7.08 14.54 14.71
C GLU A 338 6.87 15.48 13.52
N TRP A 339 6.63 16.76 13.83
CA TRP A 339 6.71 17.88 12.91
C TRP A 339 8.05 18.60 13.07
N LYS A 340 8.94 18.41 12.11
CA LYS A 340 10.30 18.94 12.16
C LYS A 340 10.37 20.37 11.63
N MET A 341 11.16 21.19 12.31
CA MET A 341 11.42 22.58 11.90
C MET A 341 11.95 22.65 10.47
N GLY A 342 11.38 23.54 9.66
CA GLY A 342 11.79 23.79 8.29
C GLY A 342 11.43 22.69 7.29
N THR A 343 10.53 21.76 7.63
CA THR A 343 10.06 20.70 6.73
C THR A 343 8.62 20.92 6.28
N THR A 344 8.22 20.20 5.24
CA THR A 344 6.83 20.10 4.80
C THR A 344 6.29 18.70 5.10
N VAL A 345 5.19 18.64 5.84
CA VAL A 345 4.41 17.42 6.09
C VAL A 345 3.19 17.42 5.18
N THR A 346 3.11 16.44 4.28
CA THR A 346 1.98 16.27 3.36
C THR A 346 1.15 15.05 3.78
N TYR A 347 -0.10 15.28 4.19
CA TYR A 347 -1.08 14.23 4.42
C TYR A 347 -1.78 13.88 3.10
N LYS A 348 -1.47 12.71 2.56
CA LYS A 348 -2.05 12.17 1.32
C LYS A 348 -3.29 11.33 1.61
N LEU A 349 -4.44 11.73 1.08
CA LEU A 349 -5.74 11.06 1.25
C LEU A 349 -5.98 10.01 0.16
N SER A 350 -6.44 8.79 0.48
CA SER A 350 -6.73 7.75 -0.53
C SER A 350 -7.68 6.64 -0.07
N TYR A 351 -8.35 5.92 -0.98
CA TYR A 351 -9.13 4.69 -0.67
C TYR A 351 -8.30 3.40 -0.86
N GLU A 352 -8.73 2.27 -0.28
CA GLU A 352 -7.98 0.99 -0.31
C GLU A 352 -8.86 -0.20 -0.76
N MET A 353 -8.55 -0.76 -1.93
CA MET A 353 -8.96 -2.11 -2.32
C MET A 353 -7.75 -3.04 -2.21
N SER A 354 -7.96 -4.33 -1.91
CA SER A 354 -6.89 -5.33 -1.90
C SER A 354 -7.42 -6.72 -2.22
N ILE A 355 -6.54 -7.61 -2.66
CA ILE A 355 -6.85 -9.02 -2.91
C ILE A 355 -5.86 -9.85 -2.13
N ASP A 356 -6.35 -10.65 -1.19
CA ASP A 356 -5.55 -11.65 -0.49
C ASP A 356 -5.52 -12.92 -1.34
N VAL A 357 -4.31 -13.38 -1.65
CA VAL A 357 -4.04 -14.62 -2.39
C VAL A 357 -3.19 -15.56 -1.54
N PRO A 358 -3.17 -16.87 -1.84
CA PRO A 358 -2.21 -17.78 -1.23
C PRO A 358 -0.76 -17.32 -1.45
N THR A 359 0.11 -17.56 -0.48
CA THR A 359 1.54 -17.20 -0.59
C THR A 359 2.33 -18.16 -1.45
N ASP A 360 1.92 -19.42 -1.46
CA ASP A 360 2.66 -20.51 -2.09
C ASP A 360 2.29 -20.61 -3.57
N ALA A 361 3.28 -20.91 -4.40
CA ALA A 361 3.04 -21.20 -5.81
C ALA A 361 2.05 -22.36 -5.94
N GLN A 362 1.27 -22.34 -7.01
CA GLN A 362 0.32 -23.41 -7.33
C GLN A 362 0.90 -24.35 -8.36
N ASP A 363 0.52 -25.62 -8.33
CA ASP A 363 1.04 -26.60 -9.28
C ASP A 363 0.41 -26.47 -10.67
N ALA A 364 0.97 -27.20 -11.62
CA ALA A 364 0.65 -27.15 -13.03
C ALA A 364 -0.71 -27.77 -13.38
N HIS A 365 -1.31 -28.61 -12.54
CA HIS A 365 -2.56 -29.30 -12.87
C HIS A 365 -3.80 -28.40 -12.74
N TYR A 366 -5.00 -28.97 -12.95
CA TYR A 366 -6.24 -28.25 -12.66
C TYR A 366 -6.32 -27.99 -11.14
N ILE A 367 -6.44 -26.73 -10.75
CA ILE A 367 -6.34 -26.30 -9.35
C ILE A 367 -7.52 -25.43 -8.96
N THR A 368 -7.84 -25.47 -7.67
CA THR A 368 -8.79 -24.55 -7.05
C THR A 368 -8.24 -24.00 -5.76
N PHE A 369 -8.37 -22.70 -5.53
CA PHE A 369 -7.97 -22.06 -4.28
C PHE A 369 -8.82 -20.83 -3.98
N PRO A 370 -9.01 -20.47 -2.69
CA PRO A 370 -9.73 -19.26 -2.33
C PRO A 370 -8.85 -18.02 -2.49
N ILE A 371 -9.46 -16.92 -2.88
CA ILE A 371 -8.94 -15.56 -2.73
C ILE A 371 -9.96 -14.73 -1.95
N THR A 372 -9.49 -13.68 -1.27
CA THR A 372 -10.38 -12.71 -0.62
C THR A 372 -10.20 -11.36 -1.29
N VAL A 373 -11.27 -10.83 -1.86
CA VAL A 373 -11.34 -9.44 -2.32
C VAL A 373 -11.84 -8.59 -1.16
N ASN A 374 -11.01 -7.66 -0.71
CA ASN A 374 -11.34 -6.70 0.32
C ASN A 374 -11.60 -5.35 -0.34
N VAL A 375 -12.87 -4.96 -0.38
CA VAL A 375 -13.30 -3.64 -0.82
C VAL A 375 -13.68 -2.85 0.41
N LYS A 376 -12.87 -1.88 0.78
CA LYS A 376 -13.17 -1.00 1.91
C LYS A 376 -13.58 0.37 1.38
N ASP A 377 -14.67 0.88 1.91
CA ASP A 377 -15.06 2.28 1.81
C ASP A 377 -15.27 2.79 0.38
N TYR A 378 -15.81 1.90 -0.45
CA TYR A 378 -16.18 2.13 -1.84
C TYR A 378 -17.63 1.68 -2.05
N ASP A 379 -18.49 2.59 -2.50
CA ASP A 379 -19.94 2.34 -2.68
C ASP A 379 -20.31 2.09 -4.16
N GLY A 380 -19.33 2.20 -5.07
CA GLY A 380 -19.49 2.03 -6.51
C GLY A 380 -19.50 0.58 -6.97
N ALA A 381 -19.65 0.39 -8.29
CA ALA A 381 -19.53 -0.91 -8.95
C ALA A 381 -18.06 -1.20 -9.26
N TRP A 382 -17.62 -2.43 -9.07
CA TRP A 382 -16.25 -2.85 -9.35
C TRP A 382 -16.24 -4.18 -10.09
N THR A 383 -15.20 -4.40 -10.88
CA THR A 383 -15.00 -5.62 -11.64
C THR A 383 -13.74 -6.35 -11.19
N LEU A 384 -13.85 -7.66 -10.93
CA LEU A 384 -12.73 -8.58 -10.73
C LEU A 384 -12.46 -9.38 -12.02
N THR A 385 -11.22 -9.35 -12.50
CA THR A 385 -10.75 -10.07 -13.69
C THR A 385 -9.43 -10.79 -13.44
N SER A 386 -8.99 -11.56 -14.45
CA SER A 386 -7.64 -12.13 -14.53
C SER A 386 -6.97 -11.78 -15.86
N ASN A 387 -5.63 -11.74 -15.86
CA ASN A 387 -4.83 -11.63 -17.09
C ASN A 387 -5.02 -12.84 -18.04
N LEU A 388 -5.49 -13.98 -17.54
CA LEU A 388 -5.72 -15.20 -18.31
C LEU A 388 -7.22 -15.52 -18.45
N THR A 389 -7.91 -14.76 -19.31
CA THR A 389 -9.39 -14.77 -19.42
C THR A 389 -10.01 -16.10 -19.86
N ASN A 390 -9.21 -17.02 -20.42
CA ASN A 390 -9.67 -18.34 -20.86
C ASN A 390 -9.29 -19.47 -19.88
N ASP A 391 -8.46 -19.17 -18.89
CA ASP A 391 -7.85 -20.17 -18.01
C ASP A 391 -8.22 -19.96 -16.55
N VAL A 392 -8.66 -18.76 -16.16
CA VAL A 392 -9.01 -18.40 -14.79
C VAL A 392 -10.48 -18.03 -14.68
N PHE A 393 -11.17 -18.66 -13.74
CA PHE A 393 -12.59 -18.49 -13.47
C PHE A 393 -12.85 -18.33 -11.97
N PHE A 394 -13.97 -17.70 -11.63
CA PHE A 394 -14.33 -17.33 -10.27
C PHE A 394 -15.76 -17.79 -9.94
N THR A 395 -15.94 -18.25 -8.71
CA THR A 395 -17.27 -18.51 -8.12
C THR A 395 -17.25 -18.15 -6.62
N GLN A 396 -18.38 -17.72 -6.06
CA GLN A 396 -18.51 -17.47 -4.62
C GLN A 396 -18.88 -18.74 -3.83
N THR A 397 -19.39 -19.76 -4.50
CA THR A 397 -19.91 -20.97 -3.87
C THR A 397 -19.27 -22.20 -4.49
N LYS A 398 -19.00 -23.21 -3.67
CA LYS A 398 -18.61 -24.55 -4.15
C LYS A 398 -19.85 -25.44 -4.27
N THR A 399 -19.86 -26.29 -5.29
CA THR A 399 -20.77 -27.43 -5.38
C THR A 399 -20.25 -28.60 -4.56
N ASP A 400 -21.11 -29.59 -4.30
CA ASP A 400 -20.74 -30.78 -3.52
C ASP A 400 -19.53 -31.52 -4.07
N LEU A 401 -19.43 -31.60 -5.40
CA LEU A 401 -18.30 -32.22 -6.08
C LEU A 401 -17.02 -31.39 -5.93
N GLN A 402 -17.14 -30.07 -5.95
CA GLN A 402 -16.01 -29.17 -5.73
C GLN A 402 -15.53 -29.18 -4.28
N GLU A 403 -16.42 -29.41 -3.31
CA GLU A 403 -16.04 -29.65 -1.90
C GLU A 403 -15.27 -30.97 -1.74
N GLN A 404 -15.56 -31.97 -2.59
CA GLN A 404 -14.84 -33.25 -2.66
C GLN A 404 -13.52 -33.17 -3.45
N GLY A 405 -13.15 -31.99 -3.96
CA GLY A 405 -11.87 -31.76 -4.66
C GLY A 405 -11.93 -31.92 -6.18
N TYR A 406 -13.10 -32.19 -6.77
CA TYR A 406 -13.23 -32.30 -8.22
C TYR A 406 -13.18 -30.92 -8.90
N TRP A 407 -12.39 -30.80 -9.96
CA TRP A 407 -12.46 -29.67 -10.90
C TRP A 407 -13.53 -29.93 -11.96
N ILE A 408 -14.73 -29.38 -11.76
CA ILE A 408 -15.88 -29.57 -12.66
C ILE A 408 -15.97 -28.42 -13.67
N ASP A 409 -15.82 -28.71 -14.96
CA ASP A 409 -15.84 -27.73 -16.05
C ASP A 409 -17.15 -26.96 -16.16
N ASP A 410 -18.26 -27.63 -15.84
CA ASP A 410 -19.61 -27.05 -15.89
C ASP A 410 -19.85 -26.04 -14.76
N ASP A 411 -19.10 -26.15 -13.65
CA ASP A 411 -19.31 -25.38 -12.42
C ASP A 411 -18.15 -24.40 -12.12
N LYS A 412 -17.19 -24.23 -13.03
CA LYS A 412 -15.98 -23.39 -12.83
C LYS A 412 -16.28 -21.90 -12.64
N GLY A 413 -17.50 -21.46 -12.91
CA GLY A 413 -17.94 -20.07 -12.75
C GLY A 413 -17.63 -19.21 -13.96
N THR A 414 -17.39 -17.92 -13.74
CA THR A 414 -17.19 -16.91 -14.80
C THR A 414 -15.77 -16.34 -14.75
N ASN A 415 -15.26 -15.86 -15.87
CA ASN A 415 -13.92 -15.23 -15.94
C ASN A 415 -13.91 -13.75 -15.50
N THR A 416 -15.10 -13.18 -15.26
CA THR A 416 -15.31 -11.82 -14.77
C THR A 416 -16.39 -11.84 -13.70
N ILE A 417 -16.17 -11.10 -12.62
CA ILE A 417 -17.19 -10.84 -11.59
C ILE A 417 -17.43 -9.33 -11.51
N SER A 418 -18.70 -8.94 -11.50
CA SER A 418 -19.11 -7.59 -11.13
C SER A 418 -19.62 -7.60 -9.69
N GLY A 419 -19.09 -6.70 -8.87
CA GLY A 419 -19.53 -6.46 -7.51
C GLY A 419 -19.92 -5.00 -7.30
N THR A 420 -20.55 -4.72 -6.17
CA THR A 420 -20.95 -3.36 -5.80
C THR A 420 -20.74 -3.16 -4.32
N GLY A 421 -20.33 -1.96 -3.93
CA GLY A 421 -20.21 -1.59 -2.54
C GLY A 421 -19.03 -2.24 -1.83
N SER A 422 -18.95 -1.93 -0.53
CA SER A 422 -17.89 -2.37 0.36
C SER A 422 -18.19 -3.74 0.94
N GLY A 423 -17.14 -4.49 1.22
CA GLY A 423 -17.25 -5.80 1.85
C GLY A 423 -15.99 -6.64 1.72
N ARG A 424 -16.07 -7.79 2.37
CA ARG A 424 -15.10 -8.87 2.24
C ARG A 424 -15.75 -10.00 1.44
N PHE A 425 -15.23 -10.26 0.24
CA PHE A 425 -15.81 -11.22 -0.68
C PHE A 425 -14.81 -12.36 -0.91
N THR A 426 -15.19 -13.57 -0.52
CA THR A 426 -14.40 -14.76 -0.81
C THR A 426 -14.81 -15.33 -2.16
N TYR A 427 -13.83 -15.54 -3.03
CA TYR A 427 -14.00 -16.21 -4.31
C TYR A 427 -13.15 -17.46 -4.35
N HIS A 428 -13.69 -18.53 -4.92
CA HIS A 428 -12.94 -19.72 -5.30
C HIS A 428 -12.49 -19.56 -6.75
N VAL A 429 -11.18 -19.55 -6.94
CA VAL A 429 -10.53 -19.46 -8.24
C VAL A 429 -10.39 -20.86 -8.81
N TYR A 430 -10.82 -21.04 -10.06
CA TYR A 430 -10.63 -22.26 -10.84
C TYR A 430 -9.63 -21.95 -11.94
N VAL A 431 -8.51 -22.66 -11.95
CA VAL A 431 -7.45 -22.47 -12.94
C VAL A 431 -7.27 -23.73 -13.76
N THR A 432 -7.16 -23.58 -15.08
CA THR A 432 -6.76 -24.66 -15.97
C THR A 432 -5.30 -25.04 -15.76
N GLU A 433 -4.91 -26.21 -16.22
CA GLU A 433 -3.52 -26.64 -16.14
C GLU A 433 -2.56 -25.74 -16.95
N ASN A 434 -1.35 -25.54 -16.43
CA ASN A 434 -0.24 -24.92 -17.14
C ASN A 434 0.63 -26.02 -17.77
N ILE A 435 0.46 -26.28 -19.06
CA ILE A 435 1.13 -27.38 -19.76
C ILE A 435 2.45 -26.98 -20.44
N GLY A 436 2.89 -25.73 -20.26
CA GLY A 436 4.10 -25.21 -20.89
C GLY A 436 5.39 -25.71 -20.25
N ASP A 437 6.52 -25.12 -20.68
CA ASP A 437 7.85 -25.40 -20.12
C ASP A 437 8.27 -24.36 -19.06
N ALA A 438 7.42 -23.38 -18.73
CA ALA A 438 7.70 -22.33 -17.75
C ALA A 438 6.51 -22.03 -16.84
N ALA A 439 6.79 -21.59 -15.62
CA ALA A 439 5.78 -21.04 -14.73
C ALA A 439 5.10 -19.81 -15.35
N ARG A 440 3.84 -19.58 -15.00
CA ARG A 440 3.06 -18.42 -15.46
C ARG A 440 2.47 -17.65 -14.28
N ASP A 441 2.34 -16.34 -14.44
CA ASP A 441 1.72 -15.48 -13.44
C ASP A 441 0.20 -15.47 -13.61
N LEU A 442 -0.50 -15.83 -12.53
CA LEU A 442 -1.92 -15.60 -12.38
C LEU A 442 -2.11 -14.24 -11.70
N GLN A 443 -2.57 -13.25 -12.45
CA GLN A 443 -2.81 -11.90 -11.94
C GLN A 443 -4.30 -11.69 -11.78
N PHE A 444 -4.73 -11.35 -10.57
CA PHE A 444 -6.10 -10.99 -10.25
C PHE A 444 -6.21 -9.49 -10.10
N GLN A 445 -7.20 -8.89 -10.74
CA GLN A 445 -7.32 -7.45 -10.84
C GLN A 445 -8.71 -7.01 -10.41
N ILE A 446 -8.79 -6.17 -9.37
CA ILE A 446 -10.02 -5.45 -9.03
C ILE A 446 -9.93 -4.02 -9.53
N THR A 447 -10.93 -3.61 -10.30
CA THR A 447 -11.03 -2.29 -10.91
C THR A 447 -12.36 -1.65 -10.53
N PRO A 448 -12.38 -0.44 -9.96
CA PRO A 448 -13.59 0.35 -9.84
C PRO A 448 -14.13 0.74 -11.22
N ASP A 449 -15.41 0.48 -11.50
CA ASP A 449 -16.04 0.70 -12.80
C ASP A 449 -16.47 2.16 -13.00
N ASP A 450 -16.77 2.87 -11.90
CA ASP A 450 -17.22 4.26 -11.91
C ASP A 450 -16.06 5.28 -11.97
N VAL A 451 -14.82 4.81 -11.82
CA VAL A 451 -13.60 5.63 -11.92
C VAL A 451 -13.00 5.48 -13.31
N ASN A 452 -13.17 6.51 -14.15
CA ASN A 452 -12.63 6.50 -15.50
C ASN A 452 -11.09 6.52 -15.49
N GLY A 453 -10.47 5.52 -16.12
CA GLY A 453 -9.00 5.38 -16.13
C GLY A 453 -8.42 4.82 -14.83
N ALA A 454 -9.23 4.19 -13.98
CA ALA A 454 -8.76 3.54 -12.75
C ALA A 454 -7.62 2.56 -13.04
N THR A 455 -6.56 2.65 -12.24
CA THR A 455 -5.51 1.63 -12.26
C THR A 455 -5.97 0.44 -11.42
N PRO A 456 -6.02 -0.79 -11.99
CA PRO A 456 -6.48 -1.96 -11.24
C PRO A 456 -5.58 -2.26 -10.04
N THR A 457 -6.18 -2.59 -8.90
CA THR A 457 -5.44 -3.21 -7.81
C THR A 457 -5.16 -4.65 -8.19
N THR A 458 -3.88 -5.03 -8.23
CA THR A 458 -3.44 -6.34 -8.71
C THR A 458 -2.81 -7.16 -7.59
N ALA A 459 -3.21 -8.44 -7.49
CA ALA A 459 -2.48 -9.46 -6.76
C ALA A 459 -1.97 -10.54 -7.73
N THR A 460 -0.86 -11.17 -7.42
CA THR A 460 -0.21 -12.15 -8.31
C THR A 460 0.21 -13.38 -7.55
N ILE A 461 -0.05 -14.54 -8.15
CA ILE A 461 0.42 -15.85 -7.68
C ILE A 461 1.01 -16.61 -8.87
N SER A 462 2.07 -17.39 -8.63
CA SER A 462 2.71 -18.19 -9.68
C SER A 462 2.01 -19.53 -9.81
N GLN A 463 1.72 -19.96 -11.04
CA GLN A 463 1.39 -21.34 -11.37
C GLN A 463 2.58 -21.99 -12.07
N LEU A 464 3.11 -23.04 -11.47
CA LEU A 464 4.25 -23.78 -11.98
C LEU A 464 3.91 -24.52 -13.29
N CYS A 465 4.94 -24.91 -14.03
CA CYS A 465 4.83 -25.89 -15.12
C CYS A 465 5.24 -27.28 -14.62
N PRO A 466 4.91 -28.37 -15.32
CA PRO A 466 5.42 -29.69 -14.99
C PRO A 466 6.95 -29.70 -15.06
N SER A 467 7.59 -30.51 -14.23
CA SER A 467 9.01 -30.81 -14.39
C SER A 467 9.17 -31.87 -15.48
N TRP A 468 9.50 -31.41 -16.70
CA TRP A 468 9.60 -32.27 -17.88
C TRP A 468 10.91 -33.07 -17.91
N ASN A 469 10.82 -34.39 -17.85
CA ASN A 469 11.89 -35.36 -18.05
C ASN A 469 11.59 -36.23 -19.26
N GLY A 470 12.11 -35.83 -20.43
CA GLY A 470 11.75 -36.43 -21.70
C GLY A 470 10.28 -36.20 -22.03
N ASN A 471 9.51 -37.29 -22.16
CA ASN A 471 8.09 -37.23 -22.49
C ASN A 471 7.16 -37.21 -21.27
N ILE A 472 7.71 -37.31 -20.05
CA ILE A 472 6.93 -37.32 -18.81
C ILE A 472 7.18 -36.02 -18.06
N GLY A 473 6.11 -35.39 -17.58
CA GLY A 473 6.17 -34.25 -16.68
C GLY A 473 5.62 -34.64 -15.32
N CYS A 474 6.38 -34.43 -14.24
CA CYS A 474 5.83 -34.61 -12.89
C CYS A 474 5.33 -33.28 -12.32
N GLU A 475 4.36 -33.36 -11.43
CA GLU A 475 3.96 -32.23 -10.59
C GLU A 475 5.15 -31.74 -9.76
N ARG A 476 5.11 -30.50 -9.27
CA ARG A 476 6.22 -29.89 -8.51
C ARG A 476 5.98 -29.88 -7.01
N ILE A 477 4.73 -29.88 -6.58
CA ILE A 477 4.26 -29.76 -5.21
C ILE A 477 3.60 -31.09 -4.82
N GLU A 478 3.94 -31.60 -3.64
CA GLU A 478 3.48 -32.92 -3.20
C GLU A 478 2.11 -32.82 -2.51
N ASP A 479 1.14 -33.59 -3.00
CA ASP A 479 -0.28 -33.48 -2.60
C ASP A 479 -0.66 -34.32 -1.37
N GLY A 480 0.35 -34.78 -0.61
CA GLY A 480 0.18 -35.58 0.61
C GLY A 480 0.49 -37.07 0.43
N ALA A 481 0.26 -37.83 1.50
CA ALA A 481 0.57 -39.26 1.57
C ALA A 481 -0.70 -40.09 1.71
N TYR A 482 -0.79 -41.18 0.94
CA TYR A 482 -1.99 -41.99 0.77
C TYR A 482 -1.64 -43.49 0.85
N PRO A 483 -2.62 -44.36 1.19
CA PRO A 483 -2.48 -45.77 0.92
C PRO A 483 -2.56 -46.03 -0.59
N TRP A 484 -2.01 -47.16 -1.05
CA TRP A 484 -2.27 -47.60 -2.42
C TRP A 484 -3.75 -47.99 -2.60
N GLY A 485 -4.38 -48.49 -1.53
CA GLY A 485 -5.80 -48.85 -1.47
C GLY A 485 -6.06 -50.35 -1.62
N PHE A 486 -7.32 -50.77 -1.59
CA PHE A 486 -7.73 -52.15 -1.91
C PHE A 486 -7.17 -53.25 -0.99
N LEU A 487 -6.77 -52.89 0.23
CA LEU A 487 -6.35 -53.81 1.28
C LEU A 487 -6.95 -53.37 2.61
N TRP A 488 -7.94 -54.13 3.11
CA TRP A 488 -8.62 -53.86 4.36
C TRP A 488 -8.73 -55.13 5.22
N ASP A 489 -9.07 -54.96 6.49
CA ASP A 489 -9.40 -56.07 7.38
C ASP A 489 -10.56 -56.90 6.81
N SER A 490 -10.54 -58.21 7.05
CA SER A 490 -11.53 -59.16 6.51
C SER A 490 -12.97 -58.92 6.98
N ASN A 491 -13.18 -58.02 7.95
CA ASN A 491 -14.47 -57.62 8.49
C ASN A 491 -14.74 -56.11 8.31
N MET A 492 -14.03 -55.44 7.40
CA MET A 492 -14.19 -54.01 7.15
C MET A 492 -15.53 -53.72 6.45
N THR A 493 -16.57 -53.60 7.26
CA THR A 493 -17.92 -53.23 6.86
C THR A 493 -18.34 -51.95 7.58
N ILE A 494 -18.97 -51.01 6.89
CA ILE A 494 -19.52 -49.80 7.51
C ILE A 494 -21.01 -49.74 7.22
N LYS A 495 -21.81 -49.55 8.26
CA LYS A 495 -23.25 -49.46 8.14
C LYS A 495 -23.73 -48.04 8.37
N TYR A 496 -24.29 -47.43 7.34
CA TYR A 496 -24.96 -46.14 7.39
C TYR A 496 -26.45 -46.33 7.69
N THR A 497 -26.93 -45.73 8.77
CA THR A 497 -28.35 -45.70 9.15
C THR A 497 -28.97 -44.42 8.62
N VAL A 498 -30.05 -44.53 7.84
CA VAL A 498 -30.79 -43.34 7.35
C VAL A 498 -31.59 -42.71 8.50
N PRO A 499 -31.96 -41.41 8.42
CA PRO A 499 -32.82 -40.78 9.41
C PRO A 499 -34.10 -41.59 9.67
N SER A 500 -34.61 -41.61 10.91
CA SER A 500 -35.82 -42.39 11.22
C SER A 500 -37.08 -41.70 10.69
N VAL A 501 -37.98 -42.47 10.08
CA VAL A 501 -39.32 -42.02 9.63
C VAL A 501 -40.08 -41.30 10.75
N THR A 502 -39.88 -41.71 12.01
CA THR A 502 -40.60 -41.18 13.17
C THR A 502 -40.02 -39.88 13.73
N SER A 503 -38.72 -39.63 13.54
CA SER A 503 -38.04 -38.45 14.08
C SER A 503 -37.78 -37.40 12.99
N ASP A 504 -37.56 -37.84 11.75
CA ASP A 504 -37.28 -37.00 10.60
C ASP A 504 -37.79 -37.66 9.31
N PHE A 505 -39.09 -37.49 9.07
CA PHE A 505 -39.76 -38.03 7.89
C PHE A 505 -39.19 -37.47 6.58
N ILE A 506 -38.85 -36.17 6.56
CA ILE A 506 -38.39 -35.49 5.34
C ILE A 506 -36.97 -35.94 5.00
N GLY A 507 -36.04 -35.92 5.97
CA GLY A 507 -34.68 -36.40 5.78
C GLY A 507 -34.64 -37.88 5.40
N HIS A 508 -35.51 -38.71 6.00
CA HIS A 508 -35.66 -40.11 5.62
C HIS A 508 -36.08 -40.28 4.16
N TYR A 509 -37.12 -39.53 3.73
CA TYR A 509 -37.64 -39.59 2.37
C TYR A 509 -36.61 -39.13 1.33
N ILE A 510 -35.94 -38.01 1.59
CA ILE A 510 -34.90 -37.45 0.72
C ILE A 510 -33.70 -38.40 0.61
N SER A 511 -33.18 -38.88 1.75
CA SER A 511 -32.06 -39.85 1.78
C SER A 511 -32.39 -41.09 0.97
N SER A 512 -33.58 -41.67 1.16
CA SER A 512 -33.99 -42.88 0.46
C SER A 512 -34.02 -42.70 -1.06
N LEU A 513 -34.53 -41.55 -1.52
CA LEU A 513 -34.62 -41.23 -2.94
C LEU A 513 -33.24 -40.96 -3.57
N LEU A 514 -32.33 -40.31 -2.84
CA LEU A 514 -30.95 -40.05 -3.29
C LEU A 514 -30.15 -41.34 -3.40
N ILE A 515 -30.30 -42.25 -2.43
CA ILE A 515 -29.70 -43.58 -2.47
C ILE A 515 -30.18 -44.34 -3.72
N ASP A 516 -31.47 -44.29 -4.03
CA ASP A 516 -32.01 -44.89 -5.26
C ASP A 516 -31.43 -44.25 -6.52
N LEU A 517 -31.37 -42.92 -6.58
CA LEU A 517 -30.84 -42.15 -7.71
C LEU A 517 -29.36 -42.40 -8.00
N SER A 518 -28.55 -42.55 -6.94
CA SER A 518 -27.12 -42.86 -7.07
C SER A 518 -26.84 -44.26 -7.64
N ASN A 519 -27.87 -45.12 -7.73
CA ASN A 519 -27.80 -46.49 -8.24
C ASN A 519 -26.70 -47.37 -7.58
N VAL A 520 -26.28 -47.04 -6.37
CA VAL A 520 -25.17 -47.73 -5.68
C VAL A 520 -25.48 -49.18 -5.28
N GLY A 521 -26.75 -49.56 -5.28
CA GLY A 521 -27.17 -50.95 -5.08
C GLY A 521 -26.71 -51.91 -6.18
N GLN A 522 -26.20 -51.40 -7.32
CA GLN A 522 -25.61 -52.23 -8.38
C GLN A 522 -24.28 -52.88 -7.96
N TYR A 523 -23.61 -52.33 -6.95
CA TYR A 523 -22.29 -52.76 -6.53
C TYR A 523 -22.36 -53.94 -5.55
N ASN A 524 -21.58 -54.99 -5.81
CA ASN A 524 -21.61 -56.24 -5.02
C ASN A 524 -21.11 -56.10 -3.56
N TYR A 525 -20.42 -55.01 -3.25
CA TYR A 525 -19.95 -54.66 -1.91
C TYR A 525 -20.94 -53.75 -1.16
N VAL A 526 -22.04 -53.34 -1.79
CA VAL A 526 -23.09 -52.54 -1.16
C VAL A 526 -24.31 -53.42 -0.89
N THR A 527 -24.86 -53.35 0.32
CA THR A 527 -26.09 -54.03 0.71
C THR A 527 -27.08 -53.01 1.26
N ILE A 528 -28.28 -52.97 0.69
CA ILE A 528 -29.34 -52.05 1.14
C ILE A 528 -30.41 -52.83 1.90
N ASP A 529 -30.60 -52.50 3.18
CA ASP A 529 -31.69 -53.05 4.02
C ASP A 529 -32.98 -52.27 3.75
N ARG A 530 -33.95 -52.92 3.10
CA ARG A 530 -35.25 -52.33 2.72
C ARG A 530 -36.42 -53.11 3.31
N PRO A 531 -36.87 -52.79 4.53
CA PRO A 531 -38.16 -53.27 5.01
C PRO A 531 -39.30 -52.58 4.24
N PHE A 532 -39.98 -53.34 3.37
CA PHE A 532 -41.06 -52.87 2.49
C PHE A 532 -40.58 -51.82 1.46
N LEU A 533 -41.21 -50.64 1.39
CA LEU A 533 -40.89 -49.56 0.44
C LEU A 533 -39.93 -48.49 1.02
N SER A 534 -39.32 -48.75 2.18
CA SER A 534 -38.47 -47.78 2.90
C SER A 534 -37.07 -48.35 3.11
N ILE A 535 -36.04 -47.54 2.84
CA ILE A 535 -34.64 -47.89 3.10
C ILE A 535 -34.38 -47.65 4.59
N ARG A 536 -33.82 -48.64 5.30
CA ARG A 536 -33.47 -48.51 6.72
C ARG A 536 -31.99 -48.25 6.93
N SER A 537 -31.15 -48.90 6.14
CA SER A 537 -29.70 -48.73 6.23
C SER A 537 -29.00 -49.23 4.97
N ILE A 538 -27.78 -48.77 4.78
CA ILE A 538 -26.85 -49.27 3.77
C ILE A 538 -25.63 -49.82 4.48
N THR A 539 -25.10 -50.93 3.99
CA THR A 539 -23.83 -51.49 4.44
C THR A 539 -22.85 -51.52 3.27
N ILE A 540 -21.69 -50.92 3.45
CA ILE A 540 -20.57 -50.94 2.50
C ILE A 540 -19.52 -51.91 3.05
N ASP A 541 -19.20 -52.95 2.29
CA ASP A 541 -18.32 -54.05 2.67
C ASP A 541 -17.01 -54.01 1.88
N PHE A 542 -16.06 -53.20 2.36
CA PHE A 542 -14.76 -53.01 1.72
C PHE A 542 -13.94 -54.29 1.65
N SER A 543 -14.20 -55.28 2.52
CA SER A 543 -13.53 -56.59 2.43
C SER A 543 -13.75 -57.30 1.09
N LYS A 544 -14.83 -56.96 0.36
CA LYS A 544 -15.14 -57.48 -0.97
C LYS A 544 -14.41 -56.76 -2.11
N LEU A 545 -13.82 -55.59 -1.87
CA LEU A 545 -13.12 -54.79 -2.87
C LEU A 545 -11.65 -55.21 -3.03
N THR A 546 -11.37 -56.51 -3.19
CA THR A 546 -9.98 -56.98 -3.33
C THR A 546 -9.50 -56.86 -4.77
N ALA A 547 -8.58 -55.92 -5.06
CA ALA A 547 -8.00 -55.70 -6.39
C ALA A 547 -6.95 -56.77 -6.77
N ASN A 548 -7.40 -57.91 -7.27
CA ASN A 548 -6.53 -58.98 -7.77
C ASN A 548 -6.35 -58.91 -9.29
N GLY A 549 -5.10 -58.91 -9.78
CA GLY A 549 -4.81 -58.82 -11.21
C GLY A 549 -5.12 -57.44 -11.84
N VAL A 550 -5.24 -56.40 -11.02
CA VAL A 550 -5.51 -55.02 -11.45
C VAL A 550 -4.20 -54.24 -11.42
N ALA A 551 -3.95 -53.45 -12.47
CA ALA A 551 -2.81 -52.54 -12.57
C ALA A 551 -1.42 -53.21 -12.49
N GLU A 552 -1.23 -54.35 -13.16
CA GLU A 552 0.05 -55.07 -13.20
C GLU A 552 0.99 -54.59 -14.33
N ASN A 553 0.61 -53.57 -15.11
CA ASN A 553 1.45 -53.08 -16.20
C ASN A 553 2.69 -52.35 -15.65
N LEU A 554 3.88 -52.77 -16.06
CA LEU A 554 5.12 -52.18 -15.56
C LEU A 554 5.40 -50.79 -16.15
N ASP A 555 4.86 -50.52 -17.33
CA ASP A 555 5.26 -49.40 -18.21
C ASP A 555 4.16 -48.39 -18.52
N ASN A 556 2.93 -48.61 -18.04
CA ASN A 556 1.80 -47.76 -18.39
C ASN A 556 1.02 -47.35 -17.15
N GLY A 557 1.46 -46.26 -16.53
CA GLY A 557 0.84 -45.72 -15.32
C GLY A 557 -0.53 -45.14 -15.58
N LEU A 558 -0.75 -44.62 -16.79
CA LEU A 558 -2.04 -44.09 -17.22
C LEU A 558 -3.12 -45.19 -17.21
N GLN A 559 -2.81 -46.33 -17.85
CA GLN A 559 -3.69 -47.50 -17.88
C GLN A 559 -3.92 -48.04 -16.47
N ASN A 560 -2.86 -48.22 -15.69
CA ASN A 560 -2.96 -48.72 -14.33
C ASN A 560 -3.83 -47.81 -13.45
N THR A 561 -3.62 -46.49 -13.51
CA THR A 561 -4.40 -45.51 -12.74
C THR A 561 -5.87 -45.56 -13.13
N ASN A 562 -6.17 -45.64 -14.42
CA ASN A 562 -7.54 -45.80 -14.91
C ASN A 562 -8.18 -47.12 -14.43
N ASP A 563 -7.43 -48.22 -14.45
CA ASP A 563 -7.90 -49.53 -13.98
C ASP A 563 -8.19 -49.52 -12.48
N ILE A 564 -7.34 -48.88 -11.68
CA ILE A 564 -7.52 -48.75 -10.23
C ILE A 564 -8.73 -47.86 -9.92
N TYR A 565 -8.81 -46.69 -10.56
CA TYR A 565 -9.86 -45.70 -10.29
C TYR A 565 -11.26 -46.24 -10.61
N ASN A 566 -11.40 -46.97 -11.72
CA ASN A 566 -12.68 -47.54 -12.14
C ASN A 566 -12.93 -48.96 -11.59
N TYR A 567 -12.03 -49.51 -10.77
CA TYR A 567 -12.16 -50.89 -10.30
C TYR A 567 -13.36 -51.07 -9.39
N ASN A 568 -14.33 -51.89 -9.84
CA ASN A 568 -15.52 -52.28 -9.07
C ASN A 568 -16.23 -51.10 -8.38
N GLY A 569 -16.28 -49.91 -8.98
CA GLY A 569 -16.99 -48.77 -8.40
C GLY A 569 -16.29 -48.14 -7.18
N ALA A 570 -15.00 -48.38 -6.97
CA ALA A 570 -14.28 -47.91 -5.79
C ALA A 570 -14.27 -46.38 -5.66
N ASN A 571 -14.21 -45.65 -6.77
CA ASN A 571 -14.33 -44.19 -6.73
C ASN A 571 -15.70 -43.76 -6.17
N GLU A 572 -16.77 -44.43 -6.60
CA GLU A 572 -18.15 -44.15 -6.22
C GLU A 572 -18.40 -44.46 -4.74
N ALA A 573 -17.60 -45.33 -4.10
CA ALA A 573 -17.69 -45.56 -2.67
C ALA A 573 -17.36 -44.30 -1.85
N SER A 574 -16.43 -43.48 -2.33
CA SER A 574 -16.07 -42.17 -1.72
C SER A 574 -17.23 -41.19 -1.78
N ASP A 575 -17.74 -41.02 -2.99
CA ASP A 575 -18.74 -40.03 -3.31
C ASP A 575 -20.04 -40.45 -2.60
N LEU A 576 -20.29 -41.77 -2.50
CA LEU A 576 -21.35 -42.34 -1.70
C LEU A 576 -21.20 -42.05 -0.21
N ILE A 577 -20.04 -42.26 0.40
CA ILE A 577 -19.83 -41.97 1.83
C ILE A 577 -20.12 -40.49 2.12
N ALA A 578 -19.51 -39.58 1.35
CA ALA A 578 -19.71 -38.15 1.51
C ALA A 578 -21.18 -37.74 1.31
N GLN A 579 -21.83 -38.31 0.29
CA GLN A 579 -23.26 -38.11 0.03
C GLN A 579 -24.14 -38.61 1.19
N LEU A 580 -23.91 -39.83 1.68
CA LEU A 580 -24.68 -40.42 2.77
C LEU A 580 -24.63 -39.55 4.03
N GLU A 581 -23.43 -39.11 4.42
CA GLU A 581 -23.24 -38.27 5.61
C GLU A 581 -23.91 -36.91 5.45
N ARG A 582 -23.80 -36.30 4.26
CA ARG A 582 -24.46 -35.03 3.95
C ARG A 582 -25.99 -35.12 3.96
N TYR A 583 -26.53 -36.28 3.62
CA TYR A 583 -27.98 -36.52 3.65
C TYR A 583 -28.49 -36.94 5.04
N GLY A 584 -27.62 -36.90 6.06
CA GLY A 584 -27.98 -37.18 7.46
C GLY A 584 -27.96 -38.67 7.80
N CYS A 585 -27.38 -39.52 6.94
CA CYS A 585 -27.10 -40.89 7.32
C CYS A 585 -25.93 -40.92 8.31
N THR A 586 -26.02 -41.80 9.31
CA THR A 586 -25.00 -41.89 10.37
C THR A 586 -24.28 -43.23 10.30
N PRO A 587 -22.94 -43.25 10.31
CA PRO A 587 -22.19 -44.51 10.34
C PRO A 587 -22.30 -45.17 11.71
N ASP A 588 -22.20 -46.50 11.73
CA ASP A 588 -22.22 -47.31 12.96
C ASP A 588 -20.89 -47.29 13.73
N LYS A 589 -19.83 -46.74 13.12
CA LYS A 589 -18.49 -46.59 13.69
C LYS A 589 -17.75 -45.40 13.06
N GLU A 590 -16.79 -44.83 13.78
CA GLU A 590 -15.84 -43.87 13.20
C GLU A 590 -14.89 -44.57 12.21
N LEU A 591 -14.61 -43.92 11.08
CA LEU A 591 -13.73 -44.43 10.03
C LEU A 591 -12.26 -44.16 10.40
N PRO A 592 -11.41 -45.17 10.61
CA PRO A 592 -10.01 -44.95 11.00
C PRO A 592 -9.12 -44.43 9.85
N THR A 593 -9.52 -44.68 8.59
CA THR A 593 -8.93 -44.15 7.35
C THR A 593 -10.04 -44.19 6.31
N ASN A 594 -10.34 -43.08 5.64
CA ASN A 594 -11.39 -43.06 4.62
C ASN A 594 -10.99 -44.04 3.49
N PRO A 595 -11.70 -45.17 3.30
CA PRO A 595 -11.27 -46.24 2.41
C PRO A 595 -11.29 -45.84 0.92
N SER A 596 -11.82 -44.67 0.60
CA SER A 596 -11.76 -44.06 -0.72
C SER A 596 -10.56 -43.15 -0.98
N ASP A 597 -9.78 -42.82 0.04
CA ASP A 597 -8.61 -41.96 -0.12
C ASP A 597 -7.43 -42.86 -0.48
N PHE A 598 -7.18 -43.05 -1.77
CA PHE A 598 -6.10 -43.89 -2.28
C PHE A 598 -5.30 -43.17 -3.37
N ALA A 599 -4.04 -43.60 -3.53
CA ALA A 599 -3.04 -42.92 -4.35
C ALA A 599 -3.47 -42.63 -5.80
N ALA A 600 -4.17 -43.55 -6.46
CA ALA A 600 -4.64 -43.31 -7.82
C ALA A 600 -5.74 -42.23 -7.87
N LYS A 601 -6.65 -42.17 -6.88
CA LYS A 601 -7.71 -41.16 -6.83
C LYS A 601 -7.13 -39.75 -6.65
N SER A 602 -6.14 -39.58 -5.78
CA SER A 602 -5.52 -38.25 -5.59
C SER A 602 -4.88 -37.72 -6.88
N CYS A 603 -4.26 -38.58 -7.70
CA CYS A 603 -3.79 -38.18 -9.03
C CYS A 603 -4.96 -37.87 -9.99
N VAL A 604 -6.03 -38.67 -9.97
CA VAL A 604 -7.17 -38.52 -10.87
C VAL A 604 -7.91 -37.20 -10.61
N LEU A 605 -8.03 -36.74 -9.36
CA LEU A 605 -8.66 -35.46 -9.00
C LEU A 605 -7.96 -34.22 -9.58
N LYS A 606 -6.72 -34.35 -10.06
CA LYS A 606 -5.96 -33.28 -10.74
C LYS A 606 -6.40 -33.03 -12.18
N ASN A 607 -7.35 -33.81 -12.67
CA ASN A 607 -7.84 -33.76 -14.04
C ASN A 607 -9.14 -32.99 -14.17
N LYS A 608 -9.53 -32.76 -15.42
CA LYS A 608 -10.78 -32.10 -15.78
C LYS A 608 -11.96 -33.07 -15.75
N PHE A 609 -13.01 -32.70 -15.04
CA PHE A 609 -14.28 -33.44 -14.99
C PHE A 609 -15.43 -32.61 -15.57
N THR A 610 -16.46 -33.31 -16.03
CA THR A 610 -17.83 -32.79 -16.21
C THR A 610 -18.72 -33.47 -15.18
N LYS A 611 -20.02 -33.19 -15.18
CA LYS A 611 -20.97 -33.88 -14.32
C LYS A 611 -22.18 -34.39 -15.07
N LYS A 612 -22.75 -35.48 -14.55
CA LYS A 612 -24.02 -36.02 -14.97
C LYS A 612 -25.03 -35.85 -13.83
N THR A 613 -26.16 -35.21 -14.13
CA THR A 613 -27.26 -35.04 -13.16
C THR A 613 -28.32 -36.12 -13.35
N GLU A 614 -28.61 -36.87 -12.30
CA GLU A 614 -29.76 -37.78 -12.23
C GLU A 614 -30.85 -37.14 -11.35
N SER A 615 -32.12 -37.26 -11.74
CA SER A 615 -33.22 -36.57 -11.04
C SER A 615 -34.50 -37.40 -10.98
N GLN A 616 -35.14 -37.43 -9.82
CA GLN A 616 -36.43 -38.08 -9.61
C GLN A 616 -37.25 -37.32 -8.57
N LYS A 617 -38.55 -37.11 -8.86
CA LYS A 617 -39.53 -36.49 -7.93
C LYS A 617 -39.04 -35.19 -7.25
N GLY A 618 -38.30 -34.34 -7.98
CA GLY A 618 -37.80 -33.05 -7.48
C GLY A 618 -36.52 -33.11 -6.66
N VAL A 619 -35.87 -34.28 -6.60
CA VAL A 619 -34.54 -34.47 -5.98
C VAL A 619 -33.54 -34.86 -7.06
N SER A 620 -32.33 -34.30 -6.99
CA SER A 620 -31.26 -34.53 -7.97
C SER A 620 -29.94 -34.87 -7.29
N VAL A 621 -29.11 -35.65 -7.97
CA VAL A 621 -27.72 -35.92 -7.60
C VAL A 621 -26.80 -35.67 -8.79
N ASP A 622 -25.69 -35.00 -8.54
CA ASP A 622 -24.63 -34.77 -9.52
C ASP A 622 -23.53 -35.82 -9.33
N ILE A 623 -23.14 -36.48 -10.41
CA ILE A 623 -22.13 -37.54 -10.44
C ILE A 623 -20.95 -37.03 -11.28
N PRO A 624 -19.70 -37.07 -10.76
CA PRO A 624 -18.55 -36.60 -11.51
C PRO A 624 -18.23 -37.57 -12.65
N VAL A 625 -17.90 -37.02 -13.82
CA VAL A 625 -17.51 -37.78 -15.01
C VAL A 625 -16.18 -37.25 -15.50
N LEU A 626 -15.15 -38.10 -15.46
CA LEU A 626 -13.83 -37.76 -15.96
C LEU A 626 -13.90 -37.49 -17.47
N ILE A 627 -13.38 -36.36 -17.93
CA ILE A 627 -13.34 -36.05 -19.36
C ILE A 627 -12.17 -36.81 -19.99
N ASN A 628 -10.95 -36.51 -19.55
CA ASN A 628 -9.72 -37.17 -19.97
C ASN A 628 -8.83 -37.40 -18.74
N LEU A 629 -8.19 -38.57 -18.69
CA LEU A 629 -7.12 -38.84 -17.73
C LEU A 629 -5.78 -38.40 -18.36
N GLU A 630 -5.17 -37.35 -17.82
CA GLU A 630 -3.89 -36.81 -18.29
C GLU A 630 -2.84 -36.83 -17.17
N TRP A 631 -3.26 -36.49 -15.95
CA TRP A 631 -2.49 -36.63 -14.71
C TRP A 631 -2.81 -37.96 -14.04
N TYR A 632 -1.79 -38.79 -13.83
CA TYR A 632 -1.94 -40.17 -13.35
C TYR A 632 -0.79 -40.55 -12.41
N LEU A 633 -0.98 -41.68 -11.71
CA LEU A 633 0.05 -42.25 -10.84
C LEU A 633 1.02 -43.07 -11.73
N PRO A 634 2.34 -42.76 -11.75
CA PRO A 634 3.28 -43.40 -12.66
C PRO A 634 3.41 -44.89 -12.39
N ALA A 635 3.62 -45.67 -13.45
CA ALA A 635 3.99 -47.07 -13.31
C ALA A 635 5.42 -47.23 -12.80
N LYS A 636 5.79 -48.47 -12.44
CA LYS A 636 7.11 -48.83 -11.93
C LYS A 636 8.26 -48.28 -12.77
N THR A 637 8.19 -48.37 -14.10
CA THR A 637 9.28 -47.92 -14.99
C THR A 637 9.19 -46.43 -15.36
N GLU A 638 8.05 -45.79 -15.09
CA GLU A 638 7.87 -44.34 -15.26
C GLU A 638 8.34 -43.56 -14.01
N ALA A 639 8.22 -44.17 -12.83
CA ALA A 639 8.54 -43.55 -11.54
C ALA A 639 9.97 -42.95 -11.45
N PRO A 640 11.01 -43.56 -12.04
CA PRO A 640 12.34 -42.95 -12.09
C PRO A 640 12.39 -41.59 -12.81
N ASN A 641 11.44 -41.29 -13.70
CA ASN A 641 11.38 -40.01 -14.43
C ASN A 641 10.61 -38.92 -13.67
N MET A 642 10.18 -39.17 -12.43
CA MET A 642 9.63 -38.15 -11.52
C MET A 642 10.73 -37.27 -10.92
N GLU A 643 11.52 -36.61 -11.76
CA GLU A 643 12.66 -35.80 -11.33
C GLU A 643 12.31 -34.30 -11.35
N ASP A 644 12.68 -33.59 -10.29
CA ASP A 644 12.64 -32.12 -10.26
C ASP A 644 13.86 -31.64 -9.47
N GLU A 645 14.69 -30.81 -10.10
CA GLU A 645 15.91 -30.26 -9.46
C GLU A 645 15.59 -29.25 -8.36
N THR A 646 14.48 -28.51 -8.51
CA THR A 646 14.04 -27.45 -7.59
C THR A 646 13.19 -28.02 -6.46
N TYR A 647 12.36 -29.03 -6.76
CA TYR A 647 11.44 -29.69 -5.83
C TYR A 647 11.70 -31.20 -5.77
N PRO A 648 12.89 -31.63 -5.31
CA PRO A 648 13.30 -33.01 -5.35
C PRO A 648 12.41 -33.90 -4.48
N LEU A 649 12.25 -35.15 -4.91
CA LEU A 649 11.57 -36.18 -4.14
C LEU A 649 12.25 -36.41 -2.78
N ASN A 650 11.44 -36.49 -1.73
CA ASN A 650 11.87 -36.78 -0.36
C ASN A 650 10.99 -37.86 0.27
N GLY A 651 11.47 -39.12 0.22
CA GLY A 651 10.82 -40.24 0.88
C GLY A 651 10.51 -41.40 -0.06
N ILE A 652 9.42 -42.10 0.25
CA ILE A 652 8.92 -43.26 -0.49
C ILE A 652 7.62 -42.87 -1.16
N TYR A 653 7.48 -43.23 -2.43
CA TYR A 653 6.36 -42.88 -3.28
C TYR A 653 5.66 -44.14 -3.78
N TRP A 654 4.33 -44.06 -3.86
CA TRP A 654 3.58 -45.09 -4.56
C TRP A 654 3.83 -45.04 -6.07
N THR A 655 3.89 -46.21 -6.68
CA THR A 655 3.67 -46.37 -8.12
C THR A 655 2.28 -46.98 -8.33
N SER A 656 1.71 -46.83 -9.52
CA SER A 656 0.44 -47.46 -9.87
C SER A 656 0.55 -48.97 -10.07
N THR A 657 1.77 -49.51 -10.20
CA THR A 657 1.98 -50.91 -10.54
C THR A 657 1.78 -51.82 -9.31
N ALA A 658 0.80 -52.71 -9.40
CA ALA A 658 0.61 -53.83 -8.48
C ALA A 658 1.68 -54.91 -8.68
N LEU A 659 2.05 -55.60 -7.59
CA LEU A 659 2.89 -56.78 -7.70
C LEU A 659 2.09 -57.92 -8.34
N GLN A 660 2.61 -58.47 -9.44
CA GLN A 660 1.94 -59.53 -10.20
C GLN A 660 1.49 -60.70 -9.32
N GLY A 661 0.21 -61.07 -9.42
CA GLY A 661 -0.39 -62.16 -8.65
C GLY A 661 -0.56 -61.88 -7.16
N SER A 662 -0.30 -60.64 -6.71
CA SER A 662 -0.53 -60.20 -5.32
C SER A 662 -1.75 -59.30 -5.25
N SER A 663 -2.63 -59.58 -4.28
CA SER A 663 -3.71 -58.67 -3.89
C SER A 663 -3.33 -57.75 -2.73
N LYS A 664 -2.08 -57.84 -2.23
CA LYS A 664 -1.67 -57.20 -0.97
C LYS A 664 -0.52 -56.22 -1.13
N GLN A 665 0.24 -56.31 -2.21
CA GLN A 665 1.47 -55.54 -2.40
C GLN A 665 1.48 -54.81 -3.72
N SER A 666 2.14 -53.66 -3.72
CA SER A 666 2.38 -52.82 -4.89
C SER A 666 3.80 -52.27 -4.87
N TYR A 667 4.31 -51.87 -6.03
CA TYR A 667 5.65 -51.31 -6.15
C TYR A 667 5.70 -49.90 -5.57
N ILE A 668 6.80 -49.62 -4.86
CA ILE A 668 7.15 -48.30 -4.35
C ILE A 668 8.42 -47.81 -5.02
N TYR A 669 8.58 -46.50 -5.04
CA TYR A 669 9.77 -45.82 -5.54
C TYR A 669 10.40 -44.96 -4.45
N SER A 670 11.72 -44.99 -4.34
CA SER A 670 12.48 -44.10 -3.46
C SER A 670 13.75 -43.68 -4.18
N ASN A 671 14.03 -42.37 -4.20
CA ASN A 671 15.19 -41.82 -4.87
C ASN A 671 16.49 -42.44 -4.31
N GLY A 672 17.20 -43.22 -5.13
CA GLY A 672 18.48 -43.85 -4.77
C GLY A 672 18.47 -45.31 -4.29
N ASN A 673 17.35 -46.04 -4.34
CA ASN A 673 17.28 -47.45 -3.93
C ASN A 673 16.63 -48.39 -4.97
N SER A 674 17.10 -49.64 -4.99
CA SER A 674 16.64 -50.73 -5.86
C SER A 674 15.20 -51.15 -5.58
N GLU A 675 14.52 -51.66 -6.61
CA GLU A 675 13.14 -52.17 -6.64
C GLU A 675 12.61 -52.71 -5.30
N SER A 676 11.57 -52.07 -4.77
CA SER A 676 10.91 -52.51 -3.53
C SER A 676 9.39 -52.55 -3.72
N THR A 677 8.73 -53.41 -2.95
CA THR A 677 7.28 -53.45 -2.81
C THR A 677 6.90 -53.23 -1.36
N ASP A 678 5.69 -52.74 -1.13
CA ASP A 678 5.13 -52.62 0.21
C ASP A 678 3.66 -53.02 0.23
N LYS A 679 3.10 -53.19 1.42
CA LYS A 679 1.68 -53.49 1.59
C LYS A 679 0.83 -52.28 1.23
N ARG A 680 -0.29 -52.52 0.58
CA ARG A 680 -1.16 -51.48 0.01
C ARG A 680 -1.89 -50.60 1.03
N ASP A 681 -1.93 -51.02 2.29
CA ASP A 681 -2.49 -50.28 3.43
C ASP A 681 -1.49 -49.32 4.08
N VAL A 682 -0.21 -49.34 3.66
CA VAL A 682 0.81 -48.40 4.14
C VAL A 682 0.68 -47.04 3.46
N ILE A 683 0.88 -45.97 4.22
CA ILE A 683 0.82 -44.59 3.74
C ILE A 683 2.18 -44.19 3.17
N HIS A 684 2.22 -43.85 1.87
CA HIS A 684 3.40 -43.32 1.17
C HIS A 684 3.03 -42.06 0.38
N ASN A 685 4.03 -41.25 0.02
CA ASN A 685 3.82 -40.04 -0.77
C ASN A 685 3.27 -40.38 -2.16
N VAL A 686 2.55 -39.45 -2.75
CA VAL A 686 2.06 -39.56 -4.12
C VAL A 686 2.63 -38.41 -4.92
N ARG A 687 3.08 -38.72 -6.13
CA ARG A 687 3.45 -37.70 -7.10
C ARG A 687 2.85 -38.00 -8.47
N ALA A 688 1.94 -37.14 -8.92
CA ALA A 688 1.28 -37.29 -10.20
C ALA A 688 2.25 -36.94 -11.35
N VAL A 689 2.09 -37.68 -12.45
CA VAL A 689 2.78 -37.42 -13.70
C VAL A 689 1.79 -37.29 -14.84
N ARG A 690 2.25 -36.74 -15.95
CA ARG A 690 1.52 -36.68 -17.20
C ARG A 690 2.44 -36.88 -18.39
N GLN A 691 1.85 -37.27 -19.52
CA GLN A 691 2.55 -37.30 -20.79
C GLN A 691 2.63 -35.88 -21.38
N LYS A 692 3.70 -35.61 -22.13
CA LYS A 692 3.88 -34.33 -22.84
C LYS A 692 2.86 -34.24 -23.99
N PRO A 693 2.10 -33.13 -24.12
CA PRO A 693 1.10 -32.92 -25.17
C PRO A 693 1.61 -33.00 -26.60
#